data_AF-A0A7C6JF33-F1
#
_entry.id   AF-A0A7C6JF33-F1
#
_cell.length_a   1.000
_cell.length_b   1.000
_cell.length_c   1.000
_cell.angle_alpha   90.00
_cell.angle_beta   90.00
_cell.angle_gamma   90.00
#
_symmetry.space_group_name_H-M   'P 1'
#
loop_
_entity.id
_entity.type
_entity.pdbx_description
1 polymer ?
#
loop_
_entity_poly.entity_id
_entity_poly.type
_entity_poly.pdbx_seq_one_letter_code
_entity_poly.pdbx_strand_id
1 'polypeptide(L)'
;MKTIGFTDSFLESRDKLSKRDRDRLSRKISRFALDERGSGFSLHDLDRTDCDSSFKSARISDDLRLILAHRGDKYILLYVDHHDDAYNWAAGKYFDRNSFGALYIKDNVRIIEAKEEVLRHKELDWSVEQLGLLEQREISQKDLEKLGIESDIAEVLLEIKDEDTFLDFIENLPGELAEGLIDLANGIKTITELYNELSDDTIRPDSTFDELLNQKDSKRRFYLVEDEVELEYILNENSDRWKLFLHPRQSALVNRDFNGPALVEGGPGTGKTVVGIHRAVHLARELGEDGRILFCTFSRKLASYIDEKVNELKEQKNAPDIIEVEGVDRLINRLLNTYNLTDKTVNPNRLKELMEETYVELHLDEEFEFYETEYNEVIQRYKIRSLDEYLNVSRSGRKKRFSAENRTKAWDFFARLLEKKDENNIIDFEDRAHILYQAIEDAIVEPLYDSIIVDEAQDLTPCKLKILAGLVKRERNGLFLLSDKNQRIFRMESWRKDTGINIVGRTHYLTVNYRTTKQIREFADKQFMSGKPGDSYFREYKSIYQGPEPVVQAFSSKQEQNRYIVNLIKNYLENGIKAHEIAVISPTERKKISGVLEYEGITNTMLEGDVYPEPGTGVGVSSLQGCKGLEFRIVILANYHEIESHLMKDIDDEWYNQQKIRQIECLKYVACTRARDELIVTYVKE
;
A
#
# COMPACT_ATOMS: atom_id res chain seq x y z
N MET A 1 16.87 31.38 14.88
CA MET A 1 16.12 31.08 13.64
C MET A 1 14.84 30.39 14.09
N LYS A 2 13.67 30.71 13.53
CA LYS A 2 12.43 30.06 13.99
C LYS A 2 12.44 28.59 13.53
N THR A 3 12.22 27.67 14.44
CA THR A 3 12.02 26.27 14.08
C THR A 3 10.52 26.03 13.93
N ILE A 4 10.07 25.72 12.72
CA ILE A 4 8.67 25.40 12.46
C ILE A 4 8.49 23.89 12.51
N GLY A 5 7.43 23.44 13.15
CA GLY A 5 7.00 22.06 13.07
C GLY A 5 5.50 21.95 12.83
N PHE A 6 5.01 20.74 12.62
CA PHE A 6 3.58 20.49 12.50
C PHE A 6 3.23 19.09 13.00
N THR A 7 1.94 18.93 13.30
CA THR A 7 1.33 17.65 13.69
C THR A 7 0.48 17.08 12.57
N ASP A 8 0.12 15.79 12.69
CA ASP A 8 -0.83 15.15 11.76
C ASP A 8 -2.18 15.88 11.74
N SER A 9 -2.68 16.29 12.91
CA SER A 9 -3.92 17.06 13.04
C SER A 9 -3.90 18.38 12.27
N PHE A 10 -2.74 19.01 12.10
CA PHE A 10 -2.61 20.20 11.26
C PHE A 10 -2.73 19.86 9.78
N LEU A 11 -2.05 18.81 9.32
CA LEU A 11 -2.12 18.37 7.92
C LEU A 11 -3.53 17.96 7.54
N GLU A 12 -4.19 17.16 8.38
CA GLU A 12 -5.57 16.71 8.17
C GLU A 12 -6.57 17.86 8.11
N SER A 13 -6.50 18.81 9.06
CA SER A 13 -7.40 19.95 9.10
C SER A 13 -7.17 20.91 7.94
N ARG A 14 -5.90 21.10 7.54
CA ARG A 14 -5.55 21.85 6.33
C ARG A 14 -6.18 21.23 5.08
N ASP A 15 -6.09 19.92 4.91
CA ASP A 15 -6.52 19.25 3.68
C ASP A 15 -8.05 19.30 3.48
N LYS A 16 -8.81 19.53 4.56
CA LYS A 16 -10.27 19.80 4.51
C LYS A 16 -10.61 21.22 4.01
N LEU A 17 -9.66 22.15 4.01
CA LEU A 17 -9.91 23.54 3.64
C LEU A 17 -10.08 23.71 2.12
N SER A 18 -10.84 24.75 1.75
CA SER A 18 -10.93 25.21 0.36
C SER A 18 -9.54 25.52 -0.20
N LYS A 19 -9.33 25.30 -1.49
CA LYS A 19 -8.04 25.63 -2.15
C LYS A 19 -7.59 27.07 -1.88
N ARG A 20 -8.55 28.01 -1.93
CA ARG A 20 -8.29 29.43 -1.65
C ARG A 20 -7.75 29.66 -0.24
N ASP A 21 -8.30 28.96 0.74
CA ASP A 21 -7.89 29.08 2.14
C ASP A 21 -6.58 28.35 2.41
N ARG A 22 -6.33 27.20 1.76
CA ARG A 22 -5.01 26.54 1.76
C ARG A 22 -3.91 27.44 1.20
N ASP A 23 -4.12 28.03 0.02
CA ASP A 23 -3.14 28.97 -0.58
C ASP A 23 -2.87 30.19 0.31
N ARG A 24 -3.90 30.66 1.03
CA ARG A 24 -3.78 31.79 1.96
C ARG A 24 -3.02 31.37 3.22
N LEU A 25 -3.30 30.18 3.75
CA LEU A 25 -2.61 29.59 4.89
C LEU A 25 -1.12 29.41 4.58
N SER A 26 -0.80 28.72 3.48
CA SER A 26 0.59 28.45 3.06
C SER A 26 1.39 29.73 2.90
N ARG A 27 0.86 30.73 2.18
CA ARG A 27 1.53 32.04 2.05
C ARG A 27 1.76 32.75 3.38
N LYS A 28 0.84 32.63 4.34
CA LYS A 28 0.99 33.22 5.67
C LYS A 28 2.04 32.50 6.50
N ILE A 29 2.06 31.17 6.49
CA ILE A 29 3.07 30.37 7.21
C ILE A 29 4.46 30.62 6.62
N SER A 30 4.64 30.59 5.29
CA SER A 30 5.94 30.86 4.65
C SER A 30 6.46 32.26 4.98
N ARG A 31 5.60 33.29 4.94
CA ARG A 31 5.98 34.64 5.39
C ARG A 31 6.36 34.70 6.85
N PHE A 32 5.66 33.96 7.70
CA PHE A 32 5.96 33.90 9.12
C PHE A 32 7.31 33.24 9.40
N ALA A 33 7.65 32.18 8.67
CA ALA A 33 8.95 31.52 8.74
C ALA A 33 10.10 32.46 8.40
N LEU A 34 9.92 33.26 7.35
CA LEU A 34 10.88 34.21 6.81
C LEU A 34 11.08 35.49 7.64
N ASP A 35 10.09 35.88 8.44
CA ASP A 35 10.13 37.15 9.16
C ASP A 35 10.89 37.05 10.50
N GLU A 36 12.15 37.50 10.51
CA GLU A 36 13.00 37.60 11.70
C GLU A 36 12.49 38.63 12.74
N ARG A 37 11.62 39.58 12.35
CA ARG A 37 11.21 40.74 13.18
C ARG A 37 9.79 40.62 13.77
N GLY A 38 9.14 39.46 13.66
CA GLY A 38 7.98 39.10 14.48
C GLY A 38 6.61 39.67 14.03
N SER A 39 6.45 40.08 12.77
CA SER A 39 5.19 40.67 12.26
C SER A 39 4.30 39.71 11.44
N GLY A 40 4.77 38.48 11.14
CA GLY A 40 4.04 37.52 10.31
C GLY A 40 2.73 36.97 10.91
N PHE A 41 2.59 36.93 12.24
CA PHE A 41 1.36 36.59 12.96
C PHE A 41 1.14 37.54 14.14
N SER A 42 -0.07 38.09 14.28
CA SER A 42 -0.56 38.48 15.61
C SER A 42 -0.95 37.20 16.34
N LEU A 43 -0.04 36.70 17.18
CA LEU A 43 -0.33 35.57 18.06
C LEU A 43 -1.20 36.06 19.21
N HIS A 44 -2.30 35.37 19.43
CA HIS A 44 -3.23 35.63 20.52
C HIS A 44 -3.24 34.44 21.47
N ASP A 45 -3.26 34.73 22.77
CA ASP A 45 -3.44 33.70 23.78
C ASP A 45 -4.88 33.17 23.72
N LEU A 46 -5.04 31.87 23.98
CA LEU A 46 -6.36 31.24 24.06
C LEU A 46 -6.97 31.40 25.47
N ASP A 47 -6.98 32.62 26.02
CA ASP A 47 -7.38 32.91 27.40
C ASP A 47 -8.83 32.49 27.76
N ARG A 48 -9.64 32.13 26.76
CA ARG A 48 -11.04 31.69 26.90
C ARG A 48 -11.22 30.17 26.86
N THR A 49 -10.15 29.42 26.62
CA THR A 49 -10.19 27.97 26.39
C THR A 49 -9.34 27.28 27.45
N ASP A 50 -9.87 26.22 28.05
CA ASP A 50 -9.13 25.39 28.99
C ASP A 50 -8.15 24.47 28.22
N CYS A 51 -6.96 24.97 27.89
CA CYS A 51 -5.95 24.26 27.10
C CYS A 51 -4.51 24.57 27.55
N ASP A 52 -3.52 23.93 26.92
CA ASP A 52 -2.11 24.19 27.20
C ASP A 52 -1.77 25.69 27.09
N SER A 53 -1.05 26.20 28.08
CA SER A 53 -0.64 27.62 28.12
C SER A 53 0.28 28.04 26.95
N SER A 54 0.95 27.08 26.31
CA SER A 54 1.77 27.32 25.13
C SER A 54 0.97 27.43 23.83
N PHE A 55 -0.31 27.09 23.82
CA PHE A 55 -1.15 27.22 22.63
C PHE A 55 -1.44 28.69 22.36
N LYS A 56 -1.32 29.07 21.09
CA LYS A 56 -1.57 30.39 20.55
C LYS A 56 -2.43 30.27 19.31
N SER A 57 -3.27 31.28 19.08
CA SER A 57 -4.12 31.41 17.91
C SER A 57 -3.56 32.47 16.98
N ALA A 58 -3.44 32.12 15.70
CA ALA A 58 -2.97 32.99 14.64
C ALA A 58 -4.09 33.21 13.61
N ARG A 59 -4.35 34.48 13.27
CA ARG A 59 -5.40 34.84 12.32
C ARG A 59 -4.96 34.62 10.88
N ILE A 60 -5.60 33.68 10.16
CA ILE A 60 -5.32 33.41 8.75
C ILE A 60 -6.24 34.21 7.82
N SER A 61 -7.52 34.30 8.14
CA SER A 61 -8.47 35.19 7.46
C SER A 61 -9.44 35.79 8.48
N ASP A 62 -10.53 36.43 8.05
CA ASP A 62 -11.53 36.88 9.00
C ASP A 62 -12.14 35.72 9.80
N ASP A 63 -12.32 34.59 9.11
CA ASP A 63 -13.03 33.41 9.56
C ASP A 63 -12.10 32.24 9.95
N LEU A 64 -10.89 32.17 9.37
CA LEU A 64 -9.97 31.06 9.59
C LEU A 64 -8.92 31.36 10.68
N ARG A 65 -8.68 30.38 11.56
CA ARG A 65 -7.71 30.43 12.67
C ARG A 65 -6.78 29.23 12.63
N LEU A 66 -5.51 29.49 12.88
CA LEU A 66 -4.46 28.49 13.04
C LEU A 66 -4.10 28.41 14.52
N ILE A 67 -4.23 27.21 15.10
CA ILE A 67 -3.74 26.92 16.45
C ILE A 67 -2.32 26.38 16.33
N LEU A 68 -1.41 26.95 17.11
CA LEU A 68 -0.01 26.54 17.17
C LEU A 68 0.50 26.56 18.60
N ALA A 69 1.46 25.70 18.92
CA ALA A 69 2.23 25.80 20.15
C ALA A 69 3.44 26.69 19.97
N HIS A 70 3.68 27.57 20.91
CA HIS A 70 4.85 28.45 20.95
C HIS A 70 5.65 28.20 22.22
N ARG A 71 6.86 27.65 22.07
CA ARG A 71 7.82 27.43 23.17
C ARG A 71 9.22 27.81 22.70
N GLY A 72 9.78 28.89 23.25
CA GLY A 72 11.10 29.38 22.86
C GLY A 72 11.12 29.87 21.40
N ASP A 73 11.99 29.30 20.58
CA ASP A 73 12.09 29.56 19.14
C ASP A 73 11.30 28.56 18.28
N LYS A 74 10.56 27.63 18.91
CA LYS A 74 9.77 26.60 18.25
C LYS A 74 8.30 26.99 18.10
N TYR A 75 7.80 26.82 16.88
CA TYR A 75 6.42 27.06 16.49
C TYR A 75 5.86 25.78 15.87
N ILE A 76 5.07 25.03 16.63
CA ILE A 76 4.48 23.77 16.16
C ILE A 76 3.03 24.04 15.75
N LEU A 77 2.73 23.90 14.46
CA LEU A 77 1.39 24.04 13.90
C LEU A 77 0.55 22.83 14.31
N LEU A 78 -0.57 23.07 15.00
CA LEU A 78 -1.36 22.00 15.63
C LEU A 78 -2.67 21.73 14.88
N TYR A 79 -3.39 22.77 14.46
CA TYR A 79 -4.71 22.63 13.86
C TYR A 79 -5.11 23.91 13.11
N VAL A 80 -5.90 23.81 12.05
CA VAL A 80 -6.42 24.99 11.34
C VAL A 80 -7.88 24.80 10.95
N ASP A 81 -8.73 25.75 11.32
CA ASP A 81 -10.16 25.66 11.01
C ASP A 81 -10.85 27.01 11.10
N HIS A 82 -12.16 27.02 10.86
CA HIS A 82 -13.04 28.15 11.16
C HIS A 82 -12.95 28.52 12.65
N HIS A 83 -13.24 29.79 12.94
CA HIS A 83 -12.92 30.41 14.22
C HIS A 83 -13.33 29.59 15.44
N ASP A 84 -14.60 29.17 15.52
CA ASP A 84 -15.12 28.49 16.70
C ASP A 84 -14.60 27.05 16.77
N ASP A 85 -14.54 26.34 15.64
CA ASP A 85 -14.05 24.97 15.56
C ASP A 85 -12.56 24.85 15.93
N ALA A 86 -11.75 25.83 15.55
CA ALA A 86 -10.34 25.87 15.93
C ALA A 86 -10.16 26.03 17.45
N TYR A 87 -11.01 26.82 18.12
CA TYR A 87 -10.95 27.01 19.58
C TYR A 87 -11.56 25.81 20.32
N ASN A 88 -12.62 25.22 19.79
CA ASN A 88 -13.22 23.99 20.31
C ASN A 88 -12.22 22.83 20.22
N TRP A 89 -11.48 22.74 19.12
CA TRP A 89 -10.42 21.74 18.97
C TRP A 89 -9.36 21.91 20.06
N ALA A 90 -8.95 23.13 20.38
CA ALA A 90 -7.92 23.36 21.41
C ALA A 90 -8.40 23.02 22.84
N ALA A 91 -9.71 23.05 23.09
CA ALA A 91 -10.28 22.83 24.41
C ALA A 91 -9.95 21.44 24.96
N GLY A 92 -9.53 21.39 26.23
CA GLY A 92 -9.17 20.16 26.93
C GLY A 92 -7.85 19.53 26.51
N LYS A 93 -7.09 20.16 25.60
CA LYS A 93 -5.84 19.61 25.05
C LYS A 93 -4.59 20.19 25.70
N TYR A 94 -3.69 19.30 26.12
CA TYR A 94 -2.46 19.65 26.83
C TYR A 94 -1.26 18.89 26.28
N PHE A 95 -0.07 19.50 26.27
CA PHE A 95 1.14 18.71 26.05
C PHE A 95 1.40 17.83 27.26
N ASP A 96 1.60 16.55 27.00
CA ASP A 96 1.96 15.57 28.02
C ASP A 96 3.08 14.67 27.52
N ARG A 97 3.71 13.94 28.44
CA ARG A 97 4.74 12.96 28.15
C ARG A 97 4.34 11.61 28.71
N ASN A 98 4.56 10.56 27.93
CA ASN A 98 4.33 9.22 28.44
C ASN A 98 5.47 8.83 29.41
N SER A 99 5.33 7.67 30.07
CA SER A 99 6.37 7.17 30.98
C SER A 99 7.70 6.81 30.28
N PHE A 100 7.69 6.77 28.95
CA PHE A 100 8.84 6.55 28.08
C PHE A 100 9.31 7.84 27.41
N GLY A 101 8.99 9.02 27.97
CA GLY A 101 9.43 10.34 27.53
C GLY A 101 8.93 10.83 26.16
N ALA A 102 8.05 10.09 25.49
CA ALA A 102 7.48 10.53 24.22
C ALA A 102 6.41 11.60 24.47
N LEU A 103 6.53 12.72 23.76
CA LEU A 103 5.61 13.84 23.81
C LEU A 103 4.33 13.53 23.02
N TYR A 104 3.16 13.92 23.53
CA TYR A 104 1.89 13.97 22.78
C TYR A 104 1.04 15.16 23.23
N ILE A 105 -0.08 15.34 22.53
CA ILE A 105 -1.18 16.17 22.95
C ILE A 105 -2.23 15.26 23.58
N LYS A 106 -2.41 15.33 24.89
CA LYS A 106 -3.47 14.63 25.62
C LYS A 106 -4.79 15.37 25.40
N ASP A 107 -5.83 14.66 24.98
CA ASP A 107 -7.20 15.20 24.86
C ASP A 107 -8.04 14.72 26.05
N ASN A 108 -8.06 15.53 27.11
CA ASN A 108 -8.76 15.15 28.35
C ASN A 108 -10.27 15.03 28.14
N VAL A 109 -10.85 15.85 27.27
CA VAL A 109 -12.31 15.84 27.02
C VAL A 109 -12.69 14.52 26.36
N ARG A 110 -12.00 14.14 25.29
CA ARG A 110 -12.29 12.86 24.60
C ARG A 110 -12.04 11.64 25.48
N ILE A 111 -10.96 11.62 26.27
CA ILE A 111 -10.69 10.51 27.19
C ILE A 111 -11.84 10.36 28.19
N ILE A 112 -12.35 11.46 28.75
CA ILE A 112 -13.48 11.41 29.67
C ILE A 112 -14.74 10.89 28.97
N GLU A 113 -15.07 11.41 27.79
CA GLU A 113 -16.23 10.97 27.01
C GLU A 113 -16.17 9.48 26.67
N ALA A 114 -15.02 8.99 26.22
CA ALA A 114 -14.78 7.58 25.90
C ALA A 114 -14.93 6.69 27.15
N LYS A 115 -14.39 7.12 28.30
CA LYS A 115 -14.58 6.39 29.57
C LYS A 115 -16.05 6.29 29.95
N GLU A 116 -16.80 7.38 29.87
CA GLU A 116 -18.23 7.37 30.18
C GLU A 116 -19.02 6.48 29.22
N GLU A 117 -18.65 6.42 27.94
CA GLU A 117 -19.30 5.57 26.96
C GLU A 117 -19.12 4.08 27.26
N VAL A 118 -17.90 3.66 27.60
CA VAL A 118 -17.62 2.27 28.03
C VAL A 118 -18.44 1.92 29.28
N LEU A 119 -18.45 2.81 30.27
CA LEU A 119 -19.20 2.60 31.52
C LEU A 119 -20.72 2.53 31.30
N ARG A 120 -21.27 3.33 30.38
CA ARG A 120 -22.70 3.29 30.02
C ARG A 120 -23.10 1.96 29.37
N HIS A 121 -22.27 1.43 28.47
CA HIS A 121 -22.54 0.14 27.81
C HIS A 121 -22.53 -1.03 28.81
N LYS A 122 -21.67 -0.96 29.83
CA LYS A 122 -21.62 -1.94 30.93
C LYS A 122 -22.91 -2.00 31.75
N GLU A 123 -23.55 -0.87 32.04
CA GLU A 123 -24.80 -0.84 32.83
C GLU A 123 -25.96 -1.56 32.13
N LEU A 124 -25.90 -1.69 30.80
CA LEU A 124 -26.92 -2.30 29.96
C LEU A 124 -26.73 -3.82 29.79
N ASP A 125 -25.52 -4.35 30.02
CA ASP A 125 -25.16 -5.73 29.69
C ASP A 125 -25.08 -6.62 30.95
N TRP A 126 -26.24 -7.16 31.37
CA TRP A 126 -26.42 -7.90 32.63
C TRP A 126 -26.12 -9.41 32.53
N SER A 127 -25.40 -9.89 31.50
CA SER A 127 -25.17 -11.34 31.34
C SER A 127 -23.73 -11.76 31.01
N VAL A 128 -23.27 -12.74 31.81
CA VAL A 128 -22.04 -13.58 31.75
C VAL A 128 -20.72 -12.94 32.19
N GLU A 129 -20.04 -13.65 33.11
CA GLU A 129 -18.65 -13.46 33.59
C GLU A 129 -17.63 -13.71 32.46
N GLN A 130 -17.62 -12.86 31.44
CA GLN A 130 -16.58 -12.90 30.41
C GLN A 130 -15.49 -11.88 30.77
N LEU A 131 -14.25 -12.36 30.85
CA LEU A 131 -13.06 -11.53 31.09
C LEU A 131 -12.86 -10.55 29.92
N GLY A 132 -12.35 -9.35 30.20
CA GLY A 132 -12.01 -8.37 29.18
C GLY A 132 -10.87 -8.85 28.25
N LEU A 133 -10.69 -8.20 27.10
CA LEU A 133 -9.73 -8.64 26.07
C LEU A 133 -8.29 -8.75 26.58
N LEU A 134 -7.88 -7.80 27.42
CA LEU A 134 -6.55 -7.79 28.03
C LEU A 134 -6.45 -8.77 29.20
N GLU A 135 -7.52 -8.96 29.96
CA GLU A 135 -7.56 -9.95 31.05
C GLU A 135 -7.46 -11.39 30.52
N GLN A 136 -8.07 -11.68 29.36
CA GLN A 136 -7.93 -12.95 28.66
C GLN A 136 -6.46 -13.28 28.28
N ARG A 137 -5.59 -12.27 28.29
CA ARG A 137 -4.15 -12.37 28.03
C ARG A 137 -3.29 -12.27 29.28
N GLU A 138 -3.90 -12.43 30.46
CA GLU A 138 -3.24 -12.36 31.77
C GLU A 138 -2.57 -11.00 32.04
N ILE A 139 -3.02 -9.91 31.38
CA ILE A 139 -2.51 -8.56 31.61
C ILE A 139 -3.23 -7.96 32.82
N SER A 140 -2.47 -7.48 33.80
CA SER A 140 -3.01 -6.85 35.01
C SER A 140 -3.01 -5.32 34.94
N GLN A 141 -3.78 -4.67 35.81
CA GLN A 141 -3.77 -3.21 35.96
C GLN A 141 -2.35 -2.67 36.22
N LYS A 142 -1.59 -3.38 37.07
CA LYS A 142 -0.19 -3.02 37.35
C LYS A 142 0.72 -3.11 36.13
N ASP A 143 0.40 -3.99 35.18
CA ASP A 143 1.17 -4.11 33.94
C ASP A 143 0.89 -2.95 32.98
N LEU A 144 -0.36 -2.49 32.91
CA LEU A 144 -0.73 -1.28 32.18
C LEU A 144 -0.12 -0.02 32.82
N GLU A 145 -0.12 0.07 34.15
CA GLU A 145 0.53 1.14 34.89
C GLU A 145 2.05 1.19 34.64
N LYS A 146 2.71 0.03 34.49
CA LYS A 146 4.14 -0.02 34.09
C LYS A 146 4.38 0.55 32.69
N LEU A 147 3.39 0.50 31.80
CA LEU A 147 3.46 1.16 30.49
C LEU A 147 3.16 2.67 30.58
N GLY A 148 2.89 3.19 31.78
CA GLY A 148 2.57 4.59 32.00
C GLY A 148 1.13 4.96 31.75
N ILE A 149 0.22 3.99 31.74
CA ILE A 149 -1.22 4.23 31.64
C ILE A 149 -1.75 4.61 33.03
N GLU A 150 -2.55 5.67 33.11
CA GLU A 150 -3.17 6.12 34.37
C GLU A 150 -4.12 5.05 34.93
N SER A 151 -4.17 4.91 36.27
CA SER A 151 -4.92 3.85 36.95
C SER A 151 -6.39 3.77 36.52
N ASP A 152 -7.03 4.92 36.36
CA ASP A 152 -8.43 5.04 35.96
C ASP A 152 -8.68 4.71 34.49
N ILE A 153 -7.66 4.87 33.63
CA ILE A 153 -7.69 4.42 32.23
C ILE A 153 -7.41 2.91 32.16
N ALA A 154 -6.46 2.42 32.94
CA ALA A 154 -6.11 1.00 33.02
C ALA A 154 -7.29 0.15 33.50
N GLU A 155 -8.05 0.63 34.49
CA GLU A 155 -9.29 0.00 34.94
C GLU A 155 -10.30 -0.14 33.80
N VAL A 156 -10.58 0.95 33.07
CA VAL A 156 -11.52 0.91 31.94
C VAL A 156 -11.05 -0.03 30.84
N LEU A 157 -9.76 -0.01 30.49
CA LEU A 157 -9.19 -0.90 29.46
C LEU A 157 -9.36 -2.39 29.76
N LEU A 158 -9.27 -2.78 31.04
CA LEU A 158 -9.47 -4.17 31.45
C LEU A 158 -10.94 -4.58 31.40
N GLU A 159 -11.87 -3.63 31.46
CA GLU A 159 -13.31 -3.91 31.41
C GLU A 159 -13.84 -4.09 29.98
N ILE A 160 -13.11 -3.65 28.96
CA ILE A 160 -13.56 -3.74 27.57
C ILE A 160 -13.49 -5.18 27.06
N LYS A 161 -14.63 -5.67 26.56
CA LYS A 161 -14.81 -7.08 26.13
C LYS A 161 -14.82 -7.25 24.62
N ASP A 162 -15.25 -6.23 23.88
CA ASP A 162 -15.36 -6.25 22.43
C ASP A 162 -14.23 -5.45 21.77
N GLU A 163 -13.82 -5.91 20.59
CA GLU A 163 -12.68 -5.35 19.87
C GLU A 163 -12.97 -3.93 19.35
N ASP A 164 -14.21 -3.65 18.91
CA ASP A 164 -14.57 -2.34 18.35
C ASP A 164 -14.46 -1.24 19.41
N THR A 165 -15.08 -1.43 20.58
CA THR A 165 -14.98 -0.48 21.71
C THR A 165 -13.55 -0.36 22.21
N PHE A 166 -12.77 -1.45 22.19
CA PHE A 166 -11.36 -1.41 22.60
C PHE A 166 -10.53 -0.54 21.67
N LEU A 167 -10.73 -0.70 20.36
CA LEU A 167 -10.06 0.08 19.33
C LEU A 167 -10.44 1.57 19.41
N ASP A 168 -11.73 1.87 19.56
CA ASP A 168 -12.23 3.24 19.68
C ASP A 168 -11.69 3.92 20.95
N PHE A 169 -11.57 3.18 22.06
CA PHE A 169 -11.05 3.72 23.31
C PHE A 169 -9.55 4.06 23.20
N ILE A 170 -8.72 3.15 22.69
CA ILE A 170 -7.27 3.36 22.61
C ILE A 170 -6.85 4.42 21.57
N GLU A 171 -7.73 4.82 20.63
CA GLU A 171 -7.48 5.97 19.75
C GLU A 171 -7.24 7.28 20.52
N ASN A 172 -7.71 7.36 21.76
CA ASN A 172 -7.50 8.51 22.65
C ASN A 172 -6.18 8.45 23.43
N LEU A 173 -5.39 7.37 23.27
CA LEU A 173 -4.10 7.17 23.91
C LEU A 173 -2.94 7.46 22.94
N PRO A 174 -1.71 7.68 23.44
CA PRO A 174 -0.53 7.79 22.58
C PRO A 174 -0.40 6.61 21.62
N GLY A 175 -0.13 6.89 20.34
CA GLY A 175 -0.21 5.87 19.27
C GLY A 175 0.69 4.64 19.48
N GLU A 176 1.87 4.81 20.07
CA GLU A 176 2.77 3.74 20.49
C GLU A 176 2.17 2.82 21.57
N LEU A 177 1.42 3.40 22.51
CA LEU A 177 0.72 2.65 23.54
C LEU A 177 -0.50 1.96 22.93
N ALA A 178 -1.28 2.65 22.10
CA ALA A 178 -2.42 2.06 21.39
C ALA A 178 -1.99 0.85 20.54
N GLU A 179 -0.92 0.99 19.76
CA GLU A 179 -0.35 -0.11 18.98
C GLU A 179 0.15 -1.26 19.86
N GLY A 180 0.84 -0.95 20.95
CA GLY A 180 1.30 -1.95 21.90
C GLY A 180 0.16 -2.71 22.57
N LEU A 181 -0.91 -2.02 22.98
CA LEU A 181 -2.10 -2.61 23.58
C LEU A 181 -2.80 -3.58 22.63
N ILE A 182 -2.75 -3.33 21.32
CA ILE A 182 -3.29 -4.25 20.31
C ILE A 182 -2.42 -5.47 20.16
N ASP A 183 -1.10 -5.32 20.15
CA ASP A 183 -0.18 -6.45 20.13
C ASP A 183 -0.38 -7.33 21.36
N LEU A 184 -0.65 -6.73 22.53
CA LEU A 184 -1.00 -7.45 23.76
C LEU A 184 -2.34 -8.18 23.63
N ALA A 185 -3.42 -7.49 23.21
CA ALA A 185 -4.75 -8.08 23.05
C ALA A 185 -4.75 -9.27 22.07
N ASN A 186 -3.95 -9.19 21.01
CA ASN A 186 -3.80 -10.25 20.01
C ASN A 186 -2.81 -11.36 20.42
N GLY A 187 -2.10 -11.23 21.55
CA GLY A 187 -1.07 -12.17 21.99
C GLY A 187 0.15 -12.21 21.08
N ILE A 188 0.41 -11.13 20.34
CA ILE A 188 1.58 -10.98 19.47
C ILE A 188 2.83 -10.70 20.30
N LYS A 189 2.68 -9.92 21.38
CA LYS A 189 3.74 -9.55 22.31
C LYS A 189 3.34 -9.84 23.74
N THR A 190 4.34 -10.07 24.58
CA THR A 190 4.22 -10.03 26.03
C THR A 190 4.39 -8.60 26.54
N ILE A 191 3.92 -8.32 27.77
CA ILE A 191 4.13 -7.01 28.42
C ILE A 191 5.61 -6.63 28.51
N THR A 192 6.49 -7.62 28.72
CA THR A 192 7.92 -7.38 28.87
C THR A 192 8.57 -7.00 27.54
N GLU A 193 8.17 -7.65 26.44
CA GLU A 193 8.64 -7.28 25.10
C GLU A 193 8.18 -5.88 24.71
N LEU A 194 6.91 -5.53 24.99
CA LEU A 194 6.39 -4.19 24.72
C LEU A 194 7.11 -3.13 25.56
N TYR A 195 7.30 -3.38 26.87
CA TYR A 195 8.03 -2.47 27.73
C TYR A 195 9.45 -2.21 27.21
N ASN A 196 10.19 -3.26 26.83
CA ASN A 196 11.54 -3.14 26.28
C ASN A 196 11.60 -2.43 24.92
N GLU A 197 10.52 -2.50 24.13
CA GLU A 197 10.44 -1.79 22.84
C GLU A 197 10.17 -0.30 23.00
N LEU A 198 9.33 0.05 23.98
CA LEU A 198 8.96 1.43 24.28
C LEU A 198 9.99 2.14 25.15
N SER A 199 10.71 1.40 25.99
CA SER A 199 11.73 1.98 26.85
C SER A 199 12.91 2.50 26.04
N ASP A 200 13.33 3.70 26.41
CA ASP A 200 14.51 4.37 25.90
C ASP A 200 15.36 4.82 27.09
N ASP A 201 16.53 4.20 27.25
CA ASP A 201 17.44 4.43 28.37
C ASP A 201 18.08 5.83 28.35
N THR A 202 17.86 6.62 27.29
CA THR A 202 18.43 7.97 27.15
C THR A 202 17.66 9.05 27.92
N ILE A 203 16.53 8.70 28.51
CA ILE A 203 15.55 9.64 29.06
C ILE A 203 15.81 9.94 30.51
N ARG A 204 15.89 11.23 30.83
CA ARG A 204 16.03 11.71 32.21
C ARG A 204 14.74 12.38 32.69
N PRO A 205 14.37 12.29 33.97
CA PRO A 205 13.16 12.92 34.51
C PRO A 205 13.06 14.43 34.27
N ASP A 206 14.22 15.08 34.15
CA ASP A 206 14.46 16.51 33.91
C ASP A 206 14.70 16.88 32.43
N SER A 207 14.43 15.95 31.50
CA SER A 207 14.61 16.22 30.06
C SER A 207 13.81 17.45 29.61
N THR A 208 14.47 18.34 28.89
CA THR A 208 13.88 19.56 28.34
C THR A 208 12.85 19.24 27.24
N PHE A 209 11.95 20.18 26.95
CA PHE A 209 10.98 20.03 25.85
C PHE A 209 11.68 19.72 24.51
N ASP A 210 12.88 20.26 24.30
CA ASP A 210 13.66 20.05 23.07
C ASP A 210 14.25 18.64 22.98
N GLU A 211 14.69 18.07 24.10
CA GLU A 211 15.15 16.68 24.18
C GLU A 211 13.98 15.73 23.97
N LEU A 212 12.83 16.00 24.60
CA LEU A 212 11.61 15.21 24.44
C LEU A 212 11.09 15.26 23.00
N LEU A 213 11.05 16.44 22.36
CA LEU A 213 10.59 16.59 20.98
C LEU A 213 11.46 15.83 19.98
N ASN A 214 12.75 15.62 20.31
CA ASN A 214 13.70 14.92 19.45
C ASN A 214 13.70 13.40 19.63
N GLN A 215 12.94 12.86 20.58
CA GLN A 215 12.81 11.42 20.76
C GLN A 215 12.16 10.73 19.56
N LYS A 216 12.48 9.43 19.44
CA LYS A 216 11.96 8.53 18.41
C LYS A 216 10.44 8.58 18.30
N ASP A 217 9.72 8.49 19.42
CA ASP A 217 8.24 8.44 19.41
C ASP A 217 7.58 9.81 19.37
N SER A 218 8.24 10.87 19.85
CA SER A 218 7.79 12.27 19.67
C SER A 218 7.87 12.70 18.20
N LYS A 219 8.94 12.32 17.49
CA LYS A 219 9.12 12.55 16.05
C LYS A 219 8.06 11.87 15.17
N ARG A 220 7.24 10.97 15.73
CA ARG A 220 6.07 10.41 15.05
C ARG A 220 4.93 11.40 14.94
N ARG A 221 4.79 12.30 15.91
CA ARG A 221 3.66 13.23 16.09
C ARG A 221 4.02 14.66 15.79
N PHE A 222 5.29 15.01 15.95
CA PHE A 222 5.81 16.35 15.77
C PHE A 222 6.90 16.31 14.70
N TYR A 223 6.53 16.77 13.51
CA TYR A 223 7.50 16.96 12.44
C TYR A 223 8.18 18.31 12.63
N LEU A 224 9.51 18.33 12.72
CA LEU A 224 10.27 19.57 12.69
C LEU A 224 10.82 19.76 11.28
N VAL A 225 10.63 20.96 10.75
CA VAL A 225 11.14 21.33 9.44
C VAL A 225 12.62 21.70 9.55
N GLU A 226 13.45 21.05 8.75
CA GLU A 226 14.91 21.22 8.72
C GLU A 226 15.32 22.49 7.98
N ASP A 227 14.60 22.86 6.90
CA ASP A 227 14.90 24.06 6.11
C ASP A 227 13.68 24.72 5.42
N GLU A 228 13.91 25.92 4.86
CA GLU A 228 12.85 26.72 4.22
C GLU A 228 12.26 26.07 2.96
N VAL A 229 13.10 25.34 2.21
CA VAL A 229 12.69 24.66 0.97
C VAL A 229 11.73 23.54 1.32
N GLU A 230 12.01 22.78 2.39
CA GLU A 230 11.17 21.74 2.94
C GLU A 230 9.83 22.31 3.45
N LEU A 231 9.84 23.47 4.11
CA LEU A 231 8.60 24.13 4.55
C LEU A 231 7.70 24.50 3.37
N GLU A 232 8.25 25.20 2.37
CA GLU A 232 7.51 25.62 1.18
C GLU A 232 6.98 24.40 0.40
N TYR A 233 7.74 23.33 0.43
CA TYR A 233 7.42 22.04 -0.16
C TYR A 233 6.25 21.30 0.53
N ILE A 234 6.20 21.28 1.86
CA ILE A 234 5.10 20.68 2.64
C ILE A 234 3.81 21.51 2.50
N LEU A 235 3.95 22.83 2.34
CA LEU A 235 2.83 23.77 2.27
C LEU A 235 2.24 23.92 0.86
N ASN A 236 2.93 23.51 -0.21
CA ASN A 236 2.45 23.63 -1.59
C ASN A 236 1.75 22.36 -2.10
N GLU A 237 0.55 22.52 -2.69
CA GLU A 237 -0.34 21.46 -3.24
C GLU A 237 0.25 20.61 -4.40
N ASN A 238 1.47 20.92 -4.86
CA ASN A 238 2.02 20.31 -6.07
C ASN A 238 2.99 19.16 -5.84
N SER A 239 3.23 18.75 -4.60
CA SER A 239 4.28 17.77 -4.36
C SER A 239 3.72 16.36 -4.19
N ASP A 240 4.17 15.50 -5.08
CA ASP A 240 3.72 14.14 -5.28
C ASP A 240 4.69 13.06 -4.73
N ARG A 241 5.58 13.22 -3.74
CA ARG A 241 5.80 14.25 -2.75
C ARG A 241 5.73 13.63 -1.33
N TRP A 242 4.52 13.70 -0.77
CA TRP A 242 4.04 12.78 0.28
C TRP A 242 4.23 11.30 -0.08
N LYS A 243 4.23 10.94 -1.38
CA LYS A 243 4.52 9.57 -1.83
C LYS A 243 5.95 9.13 -1.55
N LEU A 244 6.86 10.06 -1.20
CA LEU A 244 8.22 9.78 -0.73
C LEU A 244 8.35 9.95 0.79
N PHE A 245 7.28 10.26 1.52
CA PHE A 245 7.33 10.39 2.97
C PHE A 245 7.55 9.03 3.63
N LEU A 246 8.67 8.88 4.35
CA LEU A 246 9.01 7.68 5.09
C LEU A 246 8.61 7.85 6.55
N HIS A 247 7.60 7.11 6.99
CA HIS A 247 7.19 7.14 8.39
C HIS A 247 8.30 6.55 9.30
N PRO A 248 8.52 7.05 10.54
CA PRO A 248 9.57 6.53 11.42
C PRO A 248 9.55 5.01 11.66
N ARG A 249 8.36 4.37 11.70
CA ARG A 249 8.23 2.89 11.79
C ARG A 249 8.79 2.16 10.55
N GLN A 250 8.75 2.80 9.39
CA GLN A 250 9.34 2.29 8.14
C GLN A 250 10.86 2.51 8.09
N SER A 251 11.37 3.58 8.74
CA SER A 251 12.79 3.91 8.80
C SER A 251 13.65 2.79 9.39
N ALA A 252 13.15 2.10 10.42
CA ALA A 252 13.83 0.94 11.00
C ALA A 252 14.10 -0.17 9.98
N LEU A 253 13.21 -0.39 8.99
CA LEU A 253 13.39 -1.39 7.93
C LEU A 253 14.35 -0.92 6.84
N VAL A 254 14.32 0.39 6.53
CA VAL A 254 15.22 1.02 5.57
C VAL A 254 16.67 0.88 6.02
N ASN A 255 16.95 1.21 7.29
CA ASN A 255 18.31 1.26 7.85
C ASN A 255 18.82 -0.11 8.36
N ARG A 256 17.99 -1.15 8.32
CA ARG A 256 18.35 -2.46 8.88
C ARG A 256 19.21 -3.26 7.90
N ASP A 257 20.27 -3.83 8.45
CA ASP A 257 21.06 -4.85 7.80
C ASP A 257 20.40 -6.24 7.87
N PHE A 258 20.45 -6.96 6.75
CA PHE A 258 19.98 -8.33 6.64
C PHE A 258 21.11 -9.24 6.14
N ASN A 259 21.39 -10.32 6.87
CA ASN A 259 22.37 -11.34 6.46
C ASN A 259 21.72 -12.34 5.49
N GLY A 260 21.42 -11.89 4.27
CA GLY A 260 20.73 -12.63 3.20
C GLY A 260 19.33 -12.07 2.90
N PRO A 261 18.51 -12.79 2.09
CA PRO A 261 17.20 -12.32 1.65
C PRO A 261 16.26 -11.90 2.78
N ALA A 262 15.56 -10.79 2.60
CA ALA A 262 14.54 -10.29 3.51
C ALA A 262 13.21 -10.04 2.79
N LEU A 263 12.11 -10.18 3.53
CA LEU A 263 10.76 -9.94 3.03
C LEU A 263 10.05 -8.90 3.90
N VAL A 264 9.46 -7.90 3.28
CA VAL A 264 8.51 -6.97 3.90
C VAL A 264 7.14 -7.19 3.29
N GLU A 265 6.20 -7.64 4.11
CA GLU A 265 4.80 -7.77 3.75
C GLU A 265 4.00 -6.56 4.24
N GLY A 266 3.02 -6.12 3.47
CA GLY A 266 2.13 -5.04 3.88
C GLY A 266 0.93 -4.92 2.95
N GLY A 267 -0.22 -4.51 3.48
CA GLY A 267 -1.43 -4.27 2.69
C GLY A 267 -1.29 -3.07 1.72
N PRO A 268 -2.33 -2.76 0.95
CA PRO A 268 -2.37 -1.58 0.09
C PRO A 268 -2.15 -0.31 0.92
N GLY A 269 -1.38 0.66 0.40
CA GLY A 269 -1.20 1.94 1.06
C GLY A 269 -0.28 1.94 2.29
N THR A 270 0.35 0.81 2.64
CA THR A 270 1.26 0.70 3.79
C THR A 270 2.67 1.27 3.57
N GLY A 271 2.94 1.81 2.38
CA GLY A 271 4.23 2.42 2.01
C GLY A 271 5.35 1.45 1.64
N LYS A 272 5.03 0.24 1.17
CA LYS A 272 6.03 -0.75 0.68
C LYS A 272 7.00 -0.15 -0.35
N THR A 273 6.47 0.43 -1.43
CA THR A 273 7.27 1.05 -2.48
C THR A 273 8.14 2.18 -1.92
N VAL A 274 7.62 2.97 -0.97
CA VAL A 274 8.37 4.03 -0.28
C VAL A 274 9.55 3.47 0.51
N VAL A 275 9.31 2.40 1.29
CA VAL A 275 10.38 1.66 1.99
C VAL A 275 11.44 1.17 1.01
N GLY A 276 11.02 0.61 -0.12
CA GLY A 276 11.94 0.18 -1.18
C GLY A 276 12.81 1.31 -1.68
N ILE A 277 12.20 2.46 -2.02
CA ILE A 277 12.90 3.60 -2.63
C ILE A 277 13.92 4.16 -1.64
N HIS A 278 13.50 4.39 -0.39
CA HIS A 278 14.40 4.85 0.67
C HIS A 278 15.51 3.86 0.96
N ARG A 279 15.23 2.56 0.93
CA ARG A 279 16.25 1.53 1.12
C ARG A 279 17.26 1.51 -0.01
N ALA A 280 16.82 1.62 -1.27
CA ALA A 280 17.72 1.69 -2.41
C ALA A 280 18.68 2.89 -2.30
N VAL A 281 18.15 4.07 -1.95
CA VAL A 281 18.95 5.29 -1.75
C VAL A 281 19.88 5.17 -0.53
N HIS A 282 19.42 4.58 0.56
CA HIS A 282 20.25 4.32 1.75
C HIS A 282 21.44 3.40 1.40
N LEU A 283 21.19 2.25 0.77
CA LEU A 283 22.23 1.31 0.37
C LEU A 283 23.18 1.91 -0.67
N ALA A 284 22.68 2.77 -1.57
CA ALA A 284 23.55 3.44 -2.54
C ALA A 284 24.60 4.31 -1.85
N ARG A 285 24.20 5.01 -0.78
CA ARG A 285 25.12 5.81 0.03
C ARG A 285 26.13 4.97 0.81
N GLU A 286 25.76 3.77 1.23
CA GLU A 286 26.67 2.84 1.92
C GLU A 286 27.68 2.18 0.98
N LEU A 287 27.26 1.84 -0.24
CA LEU A 287 28.12 1.17 -1.23
C LEU A 287 29.10 2.13 -1.93
N GLY A 288 28.72 3.40 -2.08
CA GLY A 288 29.50 4.38 -2.84
C GLY A 288 29.43 4.15 -4.36
N GLU A 289 30.24 4.90 -5.12
CA GLU A 289 30.21 4.96 -6.59
C GLU A 289 30.49 3.61 -7.30
N ASP A 290 31.18 2.67 -6.65
CA ASP A 290 31.53 1.36 -7.22
C ASP A 290 30.40 0.31 -7.07
N GLY A 291 29.36 0.62 -6.31
CA GLY A 291 28.22 -0.26 -6.08
C GLY A 291 27.32 -0.38 -7.31
N ARG A 292 26.46 -1.40 -7.32
CA ARG A 292 25.33 -1.48 -8.25
C ARG A 292 24.08 -1.96 -7.54
N ILE A 293 22.99 -1.21 -7.67
CA ILE A 293 21.69 -1.55 -7.09
C ILE A 293 20.66 -1.67 -8.19
N LEU A 294 19.85 -2.72 -8.14
CA LEU A 294 18.66 -2.86 -8.98
C LEU A 294 17.42 -2.63 -8.12
N PHE A 295 16.55 -1.73 -8.54
CA PHE A 295 15.16 -1.67 -8.12
C PHE A 295 14.29 -2.30 -9.21
N CYS A 296 13.71 -3.45 -8.93
CA CYS A 296 12.90 -4.21 -9.88
C CYS A 296 11.42 -4.17 -9.50
N THR A 297 10.53 -4.12 -10.49
CA THR A 297 9.08 -4.28 -10.30
C THR A 297 8.46 -5.16 -11.40
N PHE A 298 7.19 -5.53 -11.27
CA PHE A 298 6.49 -6.37 -12.24
C PHE A 298 6.08 -5.61 -13.52
N SER A 299 5.90 -4.29 -13.46
CA SER A 299 5.32 -3.48 -14.55
C SER A 299 6.28 -2.41 -15.05
N ARG A 300 6.35 -2.23 -16.37
CA ARG A 300 7.14 -1.16 -17.00
C ARG A 300 6.65 0.24 -16.61
N LYS A 301 5.32 0.42 -16.49
CA LYS A 301 4.72 1.69 -16.05
C LYS A 301 5.17 2.07 -14.65
N LEU A 302 5.10 1.10 -13.74
CA LEU A 302 5.47 1.30 -12.34
C LEU A 302 6.98 1.55 -12.22
N ALA A 303 7.81 0.88 -13.04
CA ALA A 303 9.24 1.12 -13.08
C ALA A 303 9.57 2.57 -13.47
N SER A 304 8.94 3.12 -14.52
CA SER A 304 9.15 4.52 -14.91
C SER A 304 8.78 5.51 -13.81
N TYR A 305 7.64 5.28 -13.14
CA TYR A 305 7.21 6.11 -12.01
C TYR A 305 8.19 6.01 -10.82
N ILE A 306 8.64 4.80 -10.48
CA ILE A 306 9.61 4.59 -9.39
C ILE A 306 10.95 5.22 -9.73
N ASP A 307 11.39 5.17 -10.99
CA ASP A 307 12.64 5.77 -11.44
C ASP A 307 12.65 7.29 -11.19
N GLU A 308 11.58 7.99 -11.54
CA GLU A 308 11.42 9.41 -11.24
C GLU A 308 11.54 9.69 -9.73
N LYS A 309 10.86 8.89 -8.90
CA LYS A 309 10.86 9.05 -7.45
C LYS A 309 12.20 8.69 -6.80
N VAL A 310 12.90 7.70 -7.34
CA VAL A 310 14.27 7.36 -6.93
C VAL A 310 15.21 8.50 -7.28
N ASN A 311 15.14 9.06 -8.50
CA ASN A 311 15.95 10.20 -8.92
C ASN A 311 15.72 11.42 -8.02
N GLU A 312 14.47 11.74 -7.74
CA GLU A 312 14.07 12.82 -6.83
C GLU A 312 14.67 12.64 -5.42
N LEU A 313 14.61 11.44 -4.85
CA LEU A 313 15.16 11.17 -3.52
C LEU A 313 16.70 11.07 -3.52
N LYS A 314 17.31 10.55 -4.59
CA LYS A 314 18.77 10.49 -4.78
C LYS A 314 19.36 11.90 -4.74
N GLU A 315 18.77 12.84 -5.47
CA GLU A 315 19.20 14.24 -5.50
C GLU A 315 19.11 14.88 -4.11
N GLN A 316 17.97 14.69 -3.41
CA GLN A 316 17.77 15.23 -2.06
C GLN A 316 18.77 14.70 -1.04
N LYS A 317 19.14 13.43 -1.13
CA LYS A 317 20.04 12.76 -0.16
C LYS A 317 21.49 12.72 -0.62
N ASN A 318 21.82 13.34 -1.76
CA ASN A 318 23.14 13.33 -2.39
C ASN A 318 23.71 11.91 -2.50
N ALA A 319 22.90 10.98 -3.03
CA ALA A 319 23.27 9.58 -3.20
C ALA A 319 23.91 9.31 -4.57
N PRO A 320 24.85 8.34 -4.67
CA PRO A 320 25.50 8.01 -5.94
C PRO A 320 24.52 7.49 -7.01
N ASP A 321 24.86 7.71 -8.28
CA ASP A 321 24.03 7.29 -9.42
C ASP A 321 24.28 5.82 -9.82
N ILE A 322 24.02 4.93 -8.86
CA ILE A 322 24.27 3.48 -8.99
C ILE A 322 22.98 2.64 -8.91
N ILE A 323 21.82 3.30 -8.86
CA ILE A 323 20.51 2.66 -8.76
C ILE A 323 19.89 2.59 -10.16
N GLU A 324 19.72 1.38 -10.67
CA GLU A 324 18.97 1.08 -11.89
C GLU A 324 17.54 0.70 -11.53
N VAL A 325 16.53 1.32 -12.16
CA VAL A 325 15.13 0.95 -11.97
C VAL A 325 14.59 0.29 -13.24
N GLU A 326 14.09 -0.94 -13.15
CA GLU A 326 13.64 -1.68 -14.33
C GLU A 326 12.47 -2.64 -14.04
N GLY A 327 11.60 -2.85 -15.04
CA GLY A 327 10.62 -3.93 -14.99
C GLY A 327 11.28 -5.28 -15.29
N VAL A 328 10.90 -6.34 -14.56
CA VAL A 328 11.56 -7.67 -14.62
C VAL A 328 11.68 -8.25 -16.03
N ASP A 329 10.62 -8.16 -16.85
CA ASP A 329 10.64 -8.69 -18.22
C ASP A 329 11.57 -7.86 -19.12
N ARG A 330 11.69 -6.56 -18.87
CA ARG A 330 12.62 -5.69 -19.62
C ARG A 330 14.08 -6.02 -19.27
N LEU A 331 14.36 -6.23 -17.99
CA LEU A 331 15.66 -6.73 -17.50
C LEU A 331 16.03 -8.06 -18.15
N ILE A 332 15.12 -9.04 -18.12
CA ILE A 332 15.33 -10.36 -18.76
C ILE A 332 15.64 -10.18 -20.23
N ASN A 333 14.86 -9.35 -20.93
CA ASN A 333 15.05 -9.10 -22.35
C ASN A 333 16.41 -8.45 -22.65
N ARG A 334 16.82 -7.47 -21.85
CA ARG A 334 18.11 -6.79 -21.97
C ARG A 334 19.27 -7.75 -21.76
N LEU A 335 19.21 -8.60 -20.74
CA LEU A 335 20.26 -9.58 -20.45
C LEU A 335 20.34 -10.67 -21.54
N LEU A 336 19.21 -11.19 -22.01
CA LEU A 336 19.19 -12.15 -23.12
C LEU A 336 19.88 -11.59 -24.38
N ASN A 337 19.63 -10.31 -24.70
CA ASN A 337 20.26 -9.65 -25.83
C ASN A 337 21.75 -9.37 -25.58
N THR A 338 22.11 -8.94 -24.37
CA THR A 338 23.50 -8.61 -23.99
C THR A 338 24.41 -9.84 -24.09
N TYR A 339 23.91 -10.99 -23.67
CA TYR A 339 24.64 -12.26 -23.70
C TYR A 339 24.34 -13.10 -24.95
N ASN A 340 23.55 -12.58 -25.90
CA ASN A 340 23.16 -13.25 -27.14
C ASN A 340 22.63 -14.68 -26.93
N LEU A 341 21.74 -14.85 -25.95
CA LEU A 341 21.27 -16.16 -25.48
C LEU A 341 20.14 -16.76 -26.32
N THR A 342 19.45 -15.95 -27.12
CA THR A 342 18.37 -16.42 -28.01
C THR A 342 18.13 -15.44 -29.15
N ASP A 343 17.81 -15.96 -30.32
CA ASP A 343 17.35 -15.25 -31.52
C ASP A 343 15.84 -15.43 -31.77
N LYS A 344 15.16 -16.25 -30.95
CA LYS A 344 13.72 -16.52 -31.06
C LYS A 344 12.88 -15.31 -30.68
N THR A 345 11.71 -15.17 -31.33
CA THR A 345 10.85 -13.99 -31.19
C THR A 345 9.71 -14.23 -30.20
N VAL A 346 9.39 -13.22 -29.38
CA VAL A 346 8.19 -13.25 -28.54
C VAL A 346 6.97 -12.82 -29.35
N ASN A 347 6.02 -13.73 -29.53
CA ASN A 347 4.77 -13.44 -30.24
C ASN A 347 3.56 -14.13 -29.57
N PRO A 348 2.91 -13.47 -28.59
CA PRO A 348 1.77 -14.05 -27.88
C PRO A 348 0.55 -14.32 -28.77
N ASN A 349 0.31 -13.47 -29.77
CA ASN A 349 -0.80 -13.66 -30.71
C ASN A 349 -0.60 -14.92 -31.54
N ARG A 350 0.61 -15.08 -32.09
CA ARG A 350 0.93 -16.28 -32.85
C ARG A 350 0.96 -17.53 -31.98
N LEU A 351 1.41 -17.45 -30.72
CA LEU A 351 1.28 -18.56 -29.77
C LEU A 351 -0.18 -18.98 -29.60
N LYS A 352 -1.09 -18.02 -29.42
CA LYS A 352 -2.52 -18.30 -29.31
C LYS A 352 -3.08 -18.97 -30.57
N GLU A 353 -2.74 -18.45 -31.74
CA GLU A 353 -3.10 -19.09 -33.03
C GLU A 353 -2.59 -20.54 -33.11
N LEU A 354 -1.33 -20.80 -32.73
CA LEU A 354 -0.77 -22.15 -32.72
C LEU A 354 -1.50 -23.07 -31.74
N MET A 355 -1.93 -22.56 -30.59
CA MET A 355 -2.74 -23.32 -29.63
C MET A 355 -4.10 -23.67 -30.23
N GLU A 356 -4.79 -22.71 -30.84
CA GLU A 356 -6.10 -22.91 -31.48
C GLU A 356 -6.01 -23.91 -32.64
N GLU A 357 -5.01 -23.77 -33.51
CA GLU A 357 -4.72 -24.70 -34.61
C GLU A 357 -4.50 -26.13 -34.08
N THR A 358 -3.71 -26.28 -33.02
CA THR A 358 -3.39 -27.59 -32.42
C THR A 358 -4.60 -28.22 -31.73
N TYR A 359 -5.44 -27.39 -31.12
CA TYR A 359 -6.68 -27.82 -30.48
C TYR A 359 -7.65 -28.41 -31.50
N VAL A 360 -7.81 -27.75 -32.65
CA VAL A 360 -8.66 -28.22 -33.76
C VAL A 360 -8.08 -29.47 -34.42
N GLU A 361 -6.76 -29.54 -34.62
CA GLU A 361 -6.06 -30.67 -35.25
C GLU A 361 -6.22 -31.99 -34.47
N LEU A 362 -6.19 -31.94 -33.13
CA LEU A 362 -6.16 -33.13 -32.29
C LEU A 362 -7.54 -33.60 -31.81
N HIS A 363 -8.63 -32.90 -32.17
CA HIS A 363 -10.01 -33.25 -31.80
C HIS A 363 -10.15 -33.56 -30.30
N LEU A 364 -9.72 -32.61 -29.46
CA LEU A 364 -9.60 -32.81 -28.02
C LEU A 364 -10.94 -32.85 -27.29
N ASP A 365 -10.98 -33.63 -26.21
CA ASP A 365 -12.20 -33.93 -25.44
C ASP A 365 -12.63 -32.78 -24.49
N GLU A 366 -11.68 -31.95 -24.06
CA GLU A 366 -11.88 -30.84 -23.10
C GLU A 366 -11.94 -29.50 -23.84
N GLU A 367 -12.47 -28.44 -23.22
CA GLU A 367 -12.52 -27.10 -23.83
C GLU A 367 -11.13 -26.45 -24.00
N PHE A 368 -10.98 -25.55 -24.98
CA PHE A 368 -9.73 -24.85 -25.28
C PHE A 368 -9.10 -24.15 -24.05
N GLU A 369 -9.93 -23.51 -23.23
CA GLU A 369 -9.54 -22.79 -22.02
C GLU A 369 -8.82 -23.69 -21.00
N PHE A 370 -9.18 -24.99 -20.94
CA PHE A 370 -8.48 -25.96 -20.10
C PHE A 370 -7.02 -26.08 -20.52
N TYR A 371 -6.75 -26.20 -21.82
CA TYR A 371 -5.41 -26.34 -22.35
C TYR A 371 -4.59 -25.06 -22.20
N GLU A 372 -5.22 -23.90 -22.37
CA GLU A 372 -4.58 -22.60 -22.10
C GLU A 372 -4.17 -22.47 -20.63
N THR A 373 -5.06 -22.85 -19.72
CA THR A 373 -4.79 -22.82 -18.27
C THR A 373 -3.72 -23.84 -17.86
N GLU A 374 -3.81 -25.08 -18.34
CA GLU A 374 -2.83 -26.14 -18.03
C GLU A 374 -1.44 -25.79 -18.59
N TYR A 375 -1.37 -25.21 -19.79
CA TYR A 375 -0.13 -24.72 -20.38
C TYR A 375 0.54 -23.68 -19.48
N ASN A 376 -0.19 -22.65 -19.08
CA ASN A 376 0.36 -21.54 -18.28
C ASN A 376 0.70 -21.97 -16.84
N GLU A 377 -0.21 -22.68 -16.18
CA GLU A 377 -0.08 -22.99 -14.75
C GLU A 377 0.74 -24.24 -14.44
N VAL A 378 0.91 -25.16 -15.39
CA VAL A 378 1.60 -26.44 -15.18
C VAL A 378 2.81 -26.55 -16.10
N ILE A 379 2.61 -26.47 -17.43
CA ILE A 379 3.70 -26.71 -18.39
C ILE A 379 4.78 -25.64 -18.25
N GLN A 380 4.42 -24.36 -18.37
CA GLN A 380 5.40 -23.28 -18.28
C GLN A 380 5.91 -23.06 -16.87
N ARG A 381 5.04 -23.19 -15.86
CA ARG A 381 5.41 -23.03 -14.45
C ARG A 381 6.51 -24.00 -14.01
N TYR A 382 6.37 -25.27 -14.35
CA TYR A 382 7.32 -26.32 -13.93
C TYR A 382 8.32 -26.68 -15.03
N LYS A 383 8.34 -25.94 -16.14
CA LYS A 383 9.22 -26.18 -17.30
C LYS A 383 9.12 -27.64 -17.78
N ILE A 384 7.91 -28.15 -17.88
CA ILE A 384 7.67 -29.55 -18.26
C ILE A 384 7.98 -29.72 -19.74
N ARG A 385 8.82 -30.71 -20.05
CA ARG A 385 9.26 -31.03 -21.41
C ARG A 385 9.11 -32.51 -21.75
N SER A 386 8.64 -33.35 -20.82
CA SER A 386 8.34 -34.76 -21.08
C SER A 386 7.01 -35.23 -20.49
N LEU A 387 6.48 -36.32 -21.05
CA LEU A 387 5.28 -36.98 -20.54
C LEU A 387 5.47 -37.43 -19.08
N ASP A 388 6.64 -37.97 -18.75
CA ASP A 388 6.93 -38.45 -17.40
C ASP A 388 6.85 -37.32 -16.36
N GLU A 389 7.48 -36.18 -16.65
CA GLU A 389 7.38 -34.97 -15.82
C GLU A 389 5.93 -34.50 -15.69
N TYR A 390 5.16 -34.49 -16.78
CA TYR A 390 3.76 -34.07 -16.78
C TYR A 390 2.85 -34.98 -15.96
N LEU A 391 3.12 -36.28 -15.94
CA LEU A 391 2.36 -37.24 -15.14
C LEU A 391 2.67 -37.11 -13.64
N ASN A 392 3.94 -36.83 -13.30
CA ASN A 392 4.45 -36.79 -11.93
C ASN A 392 4.33 -35.42 -11.25
N VAL A 393 4.09 -34.33 -11.99
CA VAL A 393 3.96 -32.98 -11.41
C VAL A 393 2.76 -32.87 -10.46
N SER A 394 3.01 -32.29 -9.28
CA SER A 394 1.96 -32.00 -8.29
C SER A 394 1.06 -30.88 -8.78
N ARG A 395 -0.26 -31.12 -8.73
CA ARG A 395 -1.32 -30.16 -9.10
C ARG A 395 -2.16 -29.79 -7.87
N SER A 396 -1.49 -29.49 -6.75
CA SER A 396 -2.14 -29.12 -5.49
C SER A 396 -3.10 -27.94 -5.66
N GLY A 397 -4.34 -28.06 -5.17
CA GLY A 397 -5.37 -27.01 -5.25
C GLY A 397 -6.46 -27.23 -6.29
N ARG A 398 -6.40 -28.31 -7.08
CA ARG A 398 -7.42 -28.67 -8.08
C ARG A 398 -8.32 -29.81 -7.55
N LYS A 399 -9.64 -29.65 -7.63
CA LYS A 399 -10.61 -30.51 -6.91
C LYS A 399 -10.93 -31.86 -7.57
N LYS A 400 -10.98 -31.97 -8.90
CA LYS A 400 -11.29 -33.25 -9.59
C LYS A 400 -9.99 -33.84 -10.16
N ARG A 401 -9.95 -35.17 -10.19
CA ARG A 401 -8.73 -35.94 -10.50
C ARG A 401 -8.66 -36.12 -12.02
N PHE A 402 -7.78 -35.38 -12.70
CA PHE A 402 -7.54 -35.59 -14.13
C PHE A 402 -6.86 -36.95 -14.29
N SER A 403 -7.52 -37.91 -14.94
CA SER A 403 -7.05 -39.29 -15.04
C SER A 403 -5.69 -39.35 -15.75
N ALA A 404 -4.88 -40.38 -15.46
CA ALA A 404 -3.60 -40.56 -16.15
C ALA A 404 -3.79 -40.73 -17.67
N GLU A 405 -4.91 -41.29 -18.09
CA GLU A 405 -5.29 -41.45 -19.50
C GLU A 405 -5.58 -40.09 -20.17
N ASN A 406 -6.39 -39.23 -19.55
CA ASN A 406 -6.66 -37.88 -20.07
C ASN A 406 -5.39 -37.01 -20.05
N ARG A 407 -4.49 -37.20 -19.08
CA ARG A 407 -3.18 -36.54 -19.07
C ARG A 407 -2.32 -36.94 -20.26
N THR A 408 -2.35 -38.21 -20.64
CA THR A 408 -1.56 -38.67 -21.79
C THR A 408 -2.05 -38.00 -23.07
N LYS A 409 -3.37 -37.96 -23.30
CA LYS A 409 -3.97 -37.21 -24.42
C LYS A 409 -3.67 -35.71 -24.38
N ALA A 410 -3.77 -35.09 -23.20
CA ALA A 410 -3.44 -33.67 -23.06
C ALA A 410 -1.95 -33.39 -23.31
N TRP A 411 -1.07 -34.34 -22.98
CA TRP A 411 0.33 -34.25 -23.30
C TRP A 411 0.59 -34.24 -24.81
N ASP A 412 -0.17 -35.00 -25.60
CA ASP A 412 -0.05 -34.96 -27.07
C ASP A 412 -0.27 -33.53 -27.61
N PHE A 413 -1.23 -32.80 -27.04
CA PHE A 413 -1.42 -31.38 -27.34
C PHE A 413 -0.20 -30.53 -26.96
N PHE A 414 0.34 -30.67 -25.75
CA PHE A 414 1.49 -29.87 -25.32
C PHE A 414 2.77 -30.22 -26.08
N ALA A 415 3.03 -31.50 -26.36
CA ALA A 415 4.15 -31.94 -27.17
C ALA A 415 4.06 -31.33 -28.57
N ARG A 416 2.88 -31.40 -29.21
CA ARG A 416 2.65 -30.80 -30.53
C ARG A 416 2.77 -29.28 -30.52
N LEU A 417 2.29 -28.62 -29.47
CA LEU A 417 2.43 -27.17 -29.29
C LEU A 417 3.89 -26.76 -29.13
N LEU A 418 4.67 -27.50 -28.33
CA LEU A 418 6.11 -27.24 -28.14
C LEU A 418 6.89 -27.42 -29.45
N GLU A 419 6.58 -28.46 -30.24
CA GLU A 419 7.14 -28.64 -31.59
C GLU A 419 6.82 -27.45 -32.50
N LYS A 420 5.55 -27.05 -32.58
CA LYS A 420 5.12 -25.91 -33.40
C LYS A 420 5.80 -24.60 -32.98
N LYS A 421 6.02 -24.38 -31.69
CA LYS A 421 6.76 -23.21 -31.19
C LYS A 421 8.19 -23.19 -31.72
N ASP A 422 8.86 -24.34 -31.70
CA ASP A 422 10.21 -24.47 -32.24
C ASP A 422 10.25 -24.32 -33.77
N GLU A 423 9.33 -24.94 -34.51
CA GLU A 423 9.21 -24.80 -35.98
C GLU A 423 8.98 -23.35 -36.41
N ASN A 424 8.22 -22.57 -35.62
CA ASN A 424 7.92 -21.17 -35.90
C ASN A 424 8.94 -20.20 -35.29
N ASN A 425 9.97 -20.68 -34.58
CA ASN A 425 10.95 -19.86 -33.84
C ASN A 425 10.32 -18.86 -32.86
N ILE A 426 9.26 -19.29 -32.16
CA ILE A 426 8.51 -18.46 -31.22
C ILE A 426 8.72 -18.95 -29.79
N ILE A 427 8.92 -18.00 -28.89
CA ILE A 427 8.96 -18.21 -27.45
C ILE A 427 7.97 -17.28 -26.76
N ASP A 428 7.60 -17.58 -25.52
CA ASP A 428 6.86 -16.66 -24.66
C ASP A 428 7.76 -16.04 -23.58
N PHE A 429 7.16 -15.21 -22.73
CA PHE A 429 7.88 -14.50 -21.68
C PHE A 429 8.47 -15.44 -20.62
N GLU A 430 7.82 -16.57 -20.32
CA GLU A 430 8.33 -17.52 -19.34
C GLU A 430 9.48 -18.35 -19.92
N ASP A 431 9.44 -18.72 -21.21
CA ASP A 431 10.60 -19.34 -21.86
C ASP A 431 11.84 -18.46 -21.78
N ARG A 432 11.70 -17.14 -21.96
CA ARG A 432 12.80 -16.18 -21.83
C ARG A 432 13.39 -16.18 -20.43
N ALA A 433 12.53 -16.19 -19.41
CA ALA A 433 12.97 -16.32 -18.03
C ALA A 433 13.75 -17.64 -17.84
N HIS A 434 13.24 -18.77 -18.34
CA HIS A 434 13.90 -20.07 -18.22
C HIS A 434 15.25 -20.13 -18.95
N ILE A 435 15.38 -19.51 -20.12
CA ILE A 435 16.65 -19.44 -20.86
C ILE A 435 17.68 -18.63 -20.07
N LEU A 436 17.29 -17.47 -19.55
CA LEU A 436 18.20 -16.63 -18.76
C LEU A 436 18.59 -17.31 -17.44
N TYR A 437 17.63 -17.94 -16.76
CA TYR A 437 17.91 -18.68 -15.53
C TYR A 437 18.91 -19.82 -15.76
N GLN A 438 18.75 -20.58 -16.84
CA GLN A 438 19.71 -21.60 -17.23
C GLN A 438 21.11 -21.01 -17.47
N ALA A 439 21.21 -19.87 -18.15
CA ALA A 439 22.49 -19.20 -18.39
C ALA A 439 23.16 -18.70 -17.10
N ILE A 440 22.38 -18.36 -16.07
CA ILE A 440 22.90 -18.04 -14.73
C ILE A 440 23.41 -19.31 -14.05
N GLU A 441 22.66 -20.42 -14.09
CA GLU A 441 23.09 -21.71 -13.53
C GLU A 441 24.36 -22.25 -14.19
N ASP A 442 24.48 -22.05 -15.51
CA ASP A 442 25.65 -22.45 -16.30
C ASP A 442 26.82 -21.46 -16.17
N ALA A 443 26.70 -20.44 -15.32
CA ALA A 443 27.69 -19.38 -15.10
C ALA A 443 28.10 -18.60 -16.37
N ILE A 444 27.24 -18.57 -17.39
CA ILE A 444 27.40 -17.71 -18.57
C ILE A 444 27.07 -16.26 -18.21
N VAL A 445 26.09 -16.06 -17.35
CA VAL A 445 25.71 -14.75 -16.80
C VAL A 445 26.17 -14.68 -15.35
N GLU A 446 27.17 -13.84 -15.09
CA GLU A 446 27.69 -13.62 -13.73
C GLU A 446 26.78 -12.68 -12.90
N PRO A 447 26.82 -12.75 -11.57
CA PRO A 447 26.11 -11.82 -10.69
C PRO A 447 26.49 -10.34 -10.94
N LEU A 448 25.49 -9.47 -11.06
CA LEU A 448 25.67 -8.09 -11.53
C LEU A 448 25.47 -7.02 -10.45
N TYR A 449 24.65 -7.29 -9.45
CA TYR A 449 24.18 -6.28 -8.49
C TYR A 449 24.63 -6.61 -7.06
N ASP A 450 25.04 -5.59 -6.31
CA ASP A 450 25.38 -5.72 -4.90
C ASP A 450 24.13 -5.81 -4.01
N SER A 451 23.02 -5.19 -4.46
CA SER A 451 21.70 -5.31 -3.82
C SER A 451 20.59 -5.24 -4.86
N ILE A 452 19.54 -6.03 -4.67
CA ILE A 452 18.32 -6.00 -5.48
C ILE A 452 17.11 -5.79 -4.57
N ILE A 453 16.35 -4.72 -4.83
CA ILE A 453 15.05 -4.44 -4.22
C ILE A 453 13.98 -4.89 -5.22
N VAL A 454 13.00 -5.68 -4.79
CA VAL A 454 11.92 -6.18 -5.65
C VAL A 454 10.59 -5.71 -5.10
N ASP A 455 9.92 -4.83 -5.85
CA ASP A 455 8.55 -4.41 -5.55
C ASP A 455 7.52 -5.31 -6.22
N GLU A 456 6.35 -5.44 -5.59
CA GLU A 456 5.25 -6.30 -6.03
C GLU A 456 5.70 -7.76 -6.27
N ALA A 457 6.56 -8.30 -5.40
CA ALA A 457 7.16 -9.63 -5.56
C ALA A 457 6.13 -10.77 -5.66
N GLN A 458 4.88 -10.55 -5.21
CA GLN A 458 3.79 -11.52 -5.37
C GLN A 458 3.33 -11.72 -6.82
N ASP A 459 3.66 -10.79 -7.72
CA ASP A 459 3.28 -10.86 -9.14
C ASP A 459 4.36 -11.49 -10.01
N LEU A 460 5.49 -11.87 -9.42
CA LEU A 460 6.60 -12.51 -10.10
C LEU A 460 6.48 -14.04 -10.04
N THR A 461 6.80 -14.70 -11.16
CA THR A 461 6.88 -16.16 -11.21
C THR A 461 8.09 -16.67 -10.42
N PRO A 462 8.11 -17.94 -9.95
CA PRO A 462 9.26 -18.50 -9.25
C PRO A 462 10.57 -18.35 -10.05
N CYS A 463 10.50 -18.56 -11.37
CA CYS A 463 11.66 -18.45 -12.25
C CYS A 463 12.24 -17.04 -12.23
N LYS A 464 11.39 -16.01 -12.36
CA LYS A 464 11.79 -14.60 -12.27
C LYS A 464 12.44 -14.25 -10.93
N LEU A 465 11.90 -14.76 -9.81
CA LEU A 465 12.51 -14.57 -8.49
C LEU A 465 13.88 -15.25 -8.36
N LYS A 466 14.05 -16.45 -8.95
CA LYS A 466 15.35 -17.14 -8.97
C LYS A 466 16.39 -16.39 -9.81
N ILE A 467 15.99 -15.84 -10.96
CA ILE A 467 16.86 -14.97 -11.78
C ILE A 467 17.35 -13.80 -10.93
N LEU A 468 16.43 -13.08 -10.27
CA LEU A 468 16.81 -11.95 -9.41
C LEU A 468 17.75 -12.39 -8.29
N ALA A 469 17.47 -13.49 -7.60
CA ALA A 469 18.38 -14.02 -6.58
C ALA A 469 19.76 -14.41 -7.14
N GLY A 470 19.83 -14.98 -8.34
CA GLY A 470 21.07 -15.37 -9.01
C GLY A 470 21.91 -14.21 -9.53
N LEU A 471 21.32 -13.02 -9.70
CA LEU A 471 22.02 -11.81 -10.13
C LEU A 471 22.69 -11.03 -8.98
N VAL A 472 22.56 -11.49 -7.73
CA VAL A 472 23.10 -10.86 -6.53
C VAL A 472 24.54 -11.30 -6.24
N LYS A 473 25.47 -10.35 -6.08
CA LYS A 473 26.89 -10.60 -5.79
C LYS A 473 27.19 -10.99 -4.34
N ARG A 474 26.43 -10.45 -3.39
CA ARG A 474 26.72 -10.54 -1.94
C ARG A 474 25.51 -11.04 -1.17
N GLU A 475 25.74 -11.82 -0.13
CA GLU A 475 24.65 -12.32 0.71
C GLU A 475 24.04 -11.20 1.57
N ARG A 476 24.86 -10.43 2.29
CA ARG A 476 24.38 -9.32 3.14
C ARG A 476 23.71 -8.24 2.28
N ASN A 477 22.48 -7.87 2.66
CA ASN A 477 21.61 -6.92 1.95
C ASN A 477 21.36 -7.25 0.47
N GLY A 478 21.63 -8.49 0.04
CA GLY A 478 21.64 -8.84 -1.37
C GLY A 478 20.27 -8.83 -2.03
N LEU A 479 19.22 -9.28 -1.34
CA LEU A 479 17.86 -9.36 -1.88
C LEU A 479 16.82 -8.87 -0.87
N PHE A 480 16.01 -7.89 -1.28
CA PHE A 480 14.96 -7.31 -0.45
C PHE A 480 13.63 -7.34 -1.19
N LEU A 481 12.69 -8.16 -0.70
CA LEU A 481 11.41 -8.40 -1.34
C LEU A 481 10.31 -7.59 -0.64
N LEU A 482 9.54 -6.83 -1.40
CA LEU A 482 8.32 -6.17 -0.96
C LEU A 482 7.13 -6.92 -1.55
N SER A 483 6.15 -7.27 -0.72
CA SER A 483 4.99 -8.03 -1.19
C SER A 483 3.71 -7.66 -0.48
N ASP A 484 2.60 -7.72 -1.22
CA ASP A 484 1.25 -7.72 -0.68
C ASP A 484 0.63 -9.11 -0.83
N LYS A 485 0.35 -9.76 0.29
CA LYS A 485 -0.28 -11.09 0.30
C LYS A 485 -1.72 -11.07 -0.23
N ASN A 486 -2.43 -9.95 -0.06
CA ASN A 486 -3.85 -9.82 -0.40
C ASN A 486 -4.07 -9.43 -1.86
N GLN A 487 -3.08 -8.83 -2.52
CA GLN A 487 -3.10 -8.52 -3.96
C GLN A 487 -2.57 -9.66 -4.84
N ARG A 488 -2.45 -10.88 -4.29
CA ARG A 488 -2.01 -12.08 -5.01
C ARG A 488 -3.06 -12.53 -6.01
N ILE A 489 -2.83 -12.24 -7.29
CA ILE A 489 -3.67 -12.73 -8.39
C ILE A 489 -3.37 -14.22 -8.67
N PHE A 490 -2.14 -14.67 -8.42
CA PHE A 490 -1.72 -16.08 -8.55
C PHE A 490 -1.48 -16.72 -7.17
N ARG A 491 -2.06 -17.91 -6.91
CA ARG A 491 -1.85 -18.64 -5.65
C ARG A 491 -0.43 -19.23 -5.62
N MET A 492 0.49 -18.47 -5.02
CA MET A 492 1.80 -18.97 -4.62
C MET A 492 1.82 -19.18 -3.10
N GLU A 493 1.39 -20.36 -2.65
CA GLU A 493 1.70 -20.82 -1.28
C GLU A 493 3.17 -21.23 -1.14
N SER A 494 3.87 -21.40 -2.25
CA SER A 494 5.13 -22.13 -2.32
C SER A 494 6.30 -21.38 -2.93
N TRP A 495 6.26 -20.07 -3.20
CA TRP A 495 7.47 -19.41 -3.73
C TRP A 495 8.67 -19.66 -2.80
N ARG A 496 8.46 -19.71 -1.49
CA ARG A 496 9.48 -20.10 -0.50
C ARG A 496 10.05 -21.52 -0.71
N LYS A 497 9.20 -22.49 -1.11
CA LYS A 497 9.61 -23.88 -1.41
C LYS A 497 10.21 -24.01 -2.81
N ASP A 498 9.67 -23.28 -3.78
CA ASP A 498 9.96 -23.42 -5.21
C ASP A 498 11.18 -22.59 -5.66
N THR A 499 11.49 -21.49 -4.97
CA THR A 499 12.61 -20.59 -5.30
C THR A 499 13.90 -20.90 -4.57
N GLY A 500 13.85 -21.59 -3.43
CA GLY A 500 15.01 -21.79 -2.56
C GLY A 500 15.46 -20.53 -1.79
N ILE A 501 14.72 -19.41 -1.90
CA ILE A 501 15.02 -18.16 -1.19
C ILE A 501 14.66 -18.32 0.29
N ASN A 502 15.66 -18.43 1.16
CA ASN A 502 15.47 -18.55 2.60
C ASN A 502 15.32 -17.17 3.26
N ILE A 503 14.12 -16.88 3.77
CA ILE A 503 13.76 -15.64 4.49
C ILE A 503 13.36 -15.90 5.96
N VAL A 504 13.62 -17.10 6.48
CA VAL A 504 13.27 -17.47 7.87
C VAL A 504 13.96 -16.48 8.83
N GLY A 505 13.18 -15.93 9.76
CA GLY A 505 13.64 -14.91 10.72
C GLY A 505 13.83 -13.50 10.17
N ARG A 506 13.57 -13.24 8.88
CA ARG A 506 13.78 -11.95 8.19
C ARG A 506 12.53 -11.47 7.45
N THR A 507 11.36 -11.81 7.99
CA THR A 507 10.07 -11.32 7.50
C THR A 507 9.57 -10.22 8.41
N HIS A 508 9.25 -9.07 7.83
CA HIS A 508 8.73 -7.89 8.52
C HIS A 508 7.37 -7.49 7.95
N TYR A 509 6.57 -6.80 8.76
CA TYR A 509 5.19 -6.46 8.43
C TYR A 509 4.96 -4.96 8.59
N LEU A 510 4.41 -4.32 7.57
CA LEU A 510 3.92 -2.94 7.63
C LEU A 510 2.43 -3.00 7.97
N THR A 511 2.06 -2.61 9.19
CA THR A 511 0.69 -2.74 9.72
C THR A 511 -0.19 -1.49 9.56
N VAL A 512 0.39 -0.39 9.09
CA VAL A 512 -0.29 0.92 9.04
C VAL A 512 -0.44 1.37 7.59
N ASN A 513 -1.66 1.68 7.18
CA ASN A 513 -2.04 2.19 5.87
C ASN A 513 -2.13 3.72 5.92
N TYR A 514 -1.28 4.36 5.12
CA TYR A 514 -1.11 5.82 5.02
C TYR A 514 -1.80 6.40 3.77
N ARG A 515 -2.68 5.65 3.11
CA ARG A 515 -3.26 6.08 1.83
C ARG A 515 -4.76 5.92 1.75
N THR A 516 -5.27 4.71 1.99
CA THR A 516 -6.68 4.39 1.76
C THR A 516 -7.48 4.59 3.05
N THR A 517 -8.64 5.22 2.95
CA THR A 517 -9.54 5.45 4.08
C THR A 517 -10.04 4.13 4.70
N LYS A 518 -10.41 4.16 5.99
CA LYS A 518 -11.01 3.02 6.70
C LYS A 518 -12.22 2.46 5.95
N GLN A 519 -13.10 3.32 5.45
CA GLN A 519 -14.33 2.96 4.74
C GLN A 519 -14.07 2.23 3.42
N ILE A 520 -13.10 2.71 2.62
CA ILE A 520 -12.72 2.05 1.36
C ILE A 520 -12.07 0.69 1.64
N ARG A 521 -11.20 0.61 2.67
CA ARG A 521 -10.57 -0.65 3.10
C ARG A 521 -11.63 -1.68 3.47
N GLU A 522 -12.56 -1.33 4.36
CA GLU A 522 -13.63 -2.22 4.82
C GLU A 522 -14.55 -2.68 3.69
N PHE A 523 -14.86 -1.79 2.75
CA PHE A 523 -15.62 -2.15 1.56
C PHE A 523 -14.85 -3.11 0.64
N ALA A 524 -13.54 -2.91 0.48
CA ALA A 524 -12.68 -3.79 -0.31
C ALA A 524 -12.54 -5.17 0.35
N ASP A 525 -12.38 -5.24 1.67
CA ASP A 525 -12.25 -6.50 2.41
C ASP A 525 -13.52 -7.36 2.26
N LYS A 526 -14.70 -6.73 2.22
CA LYS A 526 -15.99 -7.41 1.96
C LYS A 526 -16.09 -8.07 0.57
N GLN A 527 -15.16 -7.81 -0.36
CA GLN A 527 -15.18 -8.44 -1.69
C GLN A 527 -14.70 -9.90 -1.68
N PHE A 528 -14.08 -10.39 -0.60
CA PHE A 528 -13.69 -11.79 -0.46
C PHE A 528 -14.88 -12.63 0.08
N MET A 529 -15.59 -13.36 -0.80
CA MET A 529 -16.83 -14.09 -0.48
C MET A 529 -16.61 -15.59 -0.19
N SER A 530 -15.58 -16.21 -0.74
CA SER A 530 -15.34 -17.67 -0.74
C SER A 530 -14.68 -18.24 0.52
N GLY A 531 -14.50 -17.41 1.54
CA GLY A 531 -14.06 -17.83 2.86
C GLY A 531 -13.98 -16.60 3.75
N LYS A 532 -14.56 -16.69 4.96
CA LYS A 532 -14.17 -15.77 6.03
C LYS A 532 -12.63 -15.77 6.09
N PRO A 533 -12.00 -14.63 6.43
CA PRO A 533 -10.62 -14.51 6.90
C PRO A 533 -10.20 -15.52 8.01
N GLY A 534 -10.26 -16.82 7.78
CA GLY A 534 -10.22 -17.87 8.80
C GLY A 534 -9.07 -18.85 8.65
N ASP A 535 -8.48 -18.98 7.46
CA ASP A 535 -7.21 -19.69 7.29
C ASP A 535 -6.03 -18.72 7.46
N SER A 536 -5.99 -18.06 8.63
CA SER A 536 -4.80 -17.53 9.32
C SER A 536 -3.95 -16.38 8.71
N TYR A 537 -4.46 -15.54 7.79
CA TYR A 537 -3.60 -14.50 7.17
C TYR A 537 -4.20 -13.12 6.86
N PHE A 538 -5.34 -12.74 7.43
CA PHE A 538 -5.62 -11.31 7.57
C PHE A 538 -4.85 -10.81 8.78
N ARG A 539 -3.61 -10.37 8.58
CA ARG A 539 -3.02 -9.45 9.56
C ARG A 539 -3.69 -8.12 9.30
N GLU A 540 -4.43 -7.65 10.30
CA GLU A 540 -5.20 -6.42 10.18
C GLU A 540 -4.26 -5.25 9.91
N TYR A 541 -4.53 -4.51 8.82
CA TYR A 541 -3.81 -3.28 8.51
C TYR A 541 -4.72 -2.11 8.87
N LYS A 542 -4.21 -1.16 9.66
CA LYS A 542 -4.98 -0.02 10.15
C LYS A 542 -4.89 1.14 9.18
N SER A 543 -6.03 1.63 8.71
CA SER A 543 -6.10 2.93 8.03
C SER A 543 -6.15 4.03 9.08
N ILE A 544 -5.19 4.95 9.04
CA ILE A 544 -5.22 6.13 9.92
C ILE A 544 -6.31 7.11 9.44
N TYR A 545 -6.54 7.16 8.13
CA TYR A 545 -7.46 8.11 7.51
C TYR A 545 -8.91 7.61 7.52
N GLN A 546 -9.83 8.49 7.88
CA GLN A 546 -11.27 8.32 7.68
C GLN A 546 -11.74 9.18 6.49
N GLY A 547 -12.75 8.72 5.76
CA GLY A 547 -13.36 9.43 4.65
C GLY A 547 -14.81 9.03 4.42
N PRO A 548 -15.41 9.43 3.30
CA PRO A 548 -16.79 9.09 3.00
C PRO A 548 -16.96 7.58 2.73
N GLU A 549 -18.16 7.08 3.00
CA GLU A 549 -18.55 5.72 2.62
C GLU A 549 -18.52 5.55 1.08
N PRO A 550 -18.02 4.41 0.56
CA PRO A 550 -18.10 4.11 -0.86
C PRO A 550 -19.53 4.19 -1.39
N VAL A 551 -19.71 4.91 -2.49
CA VAL A 551 -21.03 5.09 -3.10
C VAL A 551 -21.30 3.94 -4.05
N VAL A 552 -22.33 3.14 -3.78
CA VAL A 552 -22.77 2.04 -4.65
C VAL A 552 -24.09 2.44 -5.32
N GLN A 553 -24.08 2.59 -6.65
CA GLN A 553 -25.23 3.08 -7.41
C GLN A 553 -25.61 2.12 -8.56
N ALA A 554 -26.90 1.78 -8.59
CA ALA A 554 -27.49 0.93 -9.61
C ALA A 554 -28.23 1.76 -10.67
N PHE A 555 -28.14 1.33 -11.94
CA PHE A 555 -28.78 2.00 -13.07
C PHE A 555 -29.66 1.04 -13.87
N SER A 556 -30.64 1.58 -14.59
CA SER A 556 -31.52 0.78 -15.46
C SER A 556 -30.89 0.50 -16.83
N SER A 557 -29.88 1.28 -17.23
CA SER A 557 -29.19 1.14 -18.50
C SER A 557 -27.75 1.64 -18.44
N LYS A 558 -26.91 1.17 -19.36
CA LYS A 558 -25.52 1.65 -19.51
C LYS A 558 -25.46 3.13 -19.87
N GLN A 559 -26.45 3.62 -20.61
CA GLN A 559 -26.54 5.03 -20.99
C GLN A 559 -26.75 5.93 -19.77
N GLU A 560 -27.64 5.53 -18.84
CA GLU A 560 -27.83 6.25 -17.58
C GLU A 560 -26.58 6.20 -16.69
N GLN A 561 -25.94 5.03 -16.58
CA GLN A 561 -24.69 4.87 -15.85
C GLN A 561 -23.61 5.82 -16.41
N ASN A 562 -23.39 5.82 -17.73
CA ASN A 562 -22.37 6.65 -18.36
C ASN A 562 -22.66 8.15 -18.17
N ARG A 563 -23.94 8.57 -18.26
CA ARG A 563 -24.33 9.97 -17.99
C ARG A 563 -24.04 10.35 -16.54
N TYR A 564 -24.30 9.45 -15.59
CA TYR A 564 -23.96 9.67 -14.19
C TYR A 564 -22.45 9.82 -13.99
N ILE A 565 -21.64 8.92 -14.57
CA ILE A 565 -20.17 8.98 -14.51
C ILE A 565 -19.64 10.31 -15.06
N VAL A 566 -20.16 10.77 -16.21
CA VAL A 566 -19.79 12.07 -16.80
C VAL A 566 -20.09 13.22 -15.84
N ASN A 567 -21.32 13.28 -15.31
CA ASN A 567 -21.72 14.36 -14.40
C ASN A 567 -20.89 14.37 -13.11
N LEU A 568 -20.59 13.18 -12.58
CA LEU A 568 -19.77 13.01 -11.41
C LEU A 568 -18.34 13.54 -11.64
N ILE A 569 -17.73 13.17 -12.78
CA ILE A 569 -16.40 13.67 -13.15
C ILE A 569 -16.41 15.19 -13.34
N LYS A 570 -17.41 15.75 -14.05
CA LYS A 570 -17.55 17.20 -14.21
C LYS A 570 -17.62 17.91 -12.84
N ASN A 571 -18.40 17.39 -11.91
CA ASN A 571 -18.48 17.93 -10.55
C ASN A 571 -17.13 17.88 -9.82
N TYR A 572 -16.37 16.77 -9.89
CA TYR A 572 -15.03 16.72 -9.29
C TYR A 572 -14.06 17.72 -9.91
N LEU A 573 -14.09 17.87 -11.24
CA LEU A 573 -13.25 18.84 -11.95
C LEU A 573 -13.62 20.28 -11.59
N GLU A 574 -14.92 20.60 -11.47
CA GLU A 574 -15.42 21.91 -11.04
C GLU A 574 -15.00 22.24 -9.60
N ASN A 575 -14.95 21.22 -8.73
CA ASN A 575 -14.45 21.35 -7.35
C ASN A 575 -12.91 21.32 -7.24
N GLY A 576 -12.20 21.32 -8.37
CA GLY A 576 -10.75 21.49 -8.42
C GLY A 576 -9.91 20.22 -8.28
N ILE A 577 -10.52 19.03 -8.35
CA ILE A 577 -9.77 17.77 -8.48
C ILE A 577 -9.10 17.74 -9.85
N LYS A 578 -7.81 17.40 -9.91
CA LYS A 578 -7.09 17.36 -11.19
C LYS A 578 -7.52 16.12 -11.97
N ALA A 579 -7.67 16.25 -13.30
CA ALA A 579 -8.20 15.15 -14.12
C ALA A 579 -7.40 13.83 -14.01
N HIS A 580 -6.07 13.90 -13.92
CA HIS A 580 -5.21 12.71 -13.77
C HIS A 580 -5.30 12.05 -12.39
N GLU A 581 -5.93 12.70 -11.41
CA GLU A 581 -6.22 12.13 -10.08
C GLU A 581 -7.52 11.31 -10.07
N ILE A 582 -8.23 11.23 -11.21
CA ILE A 582 -9.49 10.50 -11.37
C ILE A 582 -9.28 9.33 -12.33
N ALA A 583 -9.77 8.15 -11.96
CA ALA A 583 -9.80 6.99 -12.85
C ALA A 583 -11.19 6.36 -12.97
N VAL A 584 -11.52 5.93 -14.19
CA VAL A 584 -12.64 5.03 -14.49
C VAL A 584 -12.09 3.66 -14.81
N ILE A 585 -12.40 2.68 -13.95
CA ILE A 585 -11.97 1.29 -14.10
C ILE A 585 -13.19 0.47 -14.49
N SER A 586 -13.09 -0.30 -15.58
CA SER A 586 -14.20 -1.12 -16.06
C SER A 586 -13.71 -2.46 -16.59
N PRO A 587 -14.38 -3.59 -16.28
CA PRO A 587 -14.07 -4.87 -16.90
C PRO A 587 -14.36 -4.84 -18.42
N THR A 588 -15.39 -4.11 -18.84
CA THR A 588 -15.90 -4.10 -20.22
C THR A 588 -16.08 -2.68 -20.75
N GLU A 589 -16.24 -2.54 -22.06
CA GLU A 589 -16.67 -1.28 -22.72
C GLU A 589 -15.82 -0.03 -22.44
N ARG A 590 -14.56 -0.18 -22.01
CA ARG A 590 -13.63 0.92 -21.73
C ARG A 590 -13.52 1.95 -22.86
N LYS A 591 -13.46 1.48 -24.12
CA LYS A 591 -13.44 2.35 -25.31
C LYS A 591 -14.72 3.15 -25.48
N LYS A 592 -15.89 2.59 -25.13
CA LYS A 592 -17.17 3.32 -25.18
C LYS A 592 -17.23 4.39 -24.08
N ILE A 593 -16.80 4.05 -22.86
CA ILE A 593 -16.72 5.00 -21.76
C ILE A 593 -15.79 6.17 -22.15
N SER A 594 -14.59 5.87 -22.65
CA SER A 594 -13.63 6.87 -23.14
C SER A 594 -14.23 7.77 -24.23
N GLY A 595 -14.93 7.20 -25.22
CA GLY A 595 -15.62 7.98 -26.25
C GLY A 595 -16.77 8.85 -25.73
N VAL A 596 -17.50 8.41 -24.71
CA VAL A 596 -18.54 9.23 -24.06
C VAL A 596 -17.93 10.40 -23.29
N LEU A 597 -16.83 10.18 -22.58
CA LEU A 597 -16.10 11.25 -21.89
C LEU A 597 -15.60 12.29 -22.89
N GLU A 598 -15.02 11.86 -24.00
CA GLU A 598 -14.51 12.73 -25.06
C GLU A 598 -15.64 13.55 -25.72
N TYR A 599 -16.77 12.92 -26.04
CA TYR A 599 -17.95 13.60 -26.58
C TYR A 599 -18.48 14.71 -25.66
N GLU A 600 -18.37 14.50 -24.34
CA GLU A 600 -18.79 15.44 -23.30
C GLU A 600 -17.72 16.50 -22.95
N GLY A 601 -16.61 16.54 -23.71
CA GLY A 601 -15.54 17.51 -23.54
C GLY A 601 -14.55 17.18 -22.42
N ILE A 602 -14.54 15.95 -21.89
CA ILE A 602 -13.64 15.51 -20.84
C ILE A 602 -12.42 14.84 -21.48
N THR A 603 -11.26 15.50 -21.39
CA THR A 603 -9.98 14.89 -21.78
C THR A 603 -9.73 13.65 -20.94
N ASN A 604 -9.47 12.53 -21.61
CA ASN A 604 -9.23 11.24 -20.98
C ASN A 604 -8.17 10.46 -21.75
N THR A 605 -7.51 9.53 -21.05
CA THR A 605 -6.47 8.67 -21.63
C THR A 605 -6.68 7.22 -21.22
N MET A 606 -6.60 6.33 -22.20
CA MET A 606 -6.57 4.89 -21.97
C MET A 606 -5.23 4.50 -21.34
N LEU A 607 -5.27 3.99 -20.11
CA LEU A 607 -4.09 3.60 -19.35
C LEU A 607 -3.58 2.22 -19.79
N GLU A 608 -3.07 2.13 -21.01
CA GLU A 608 -2.47 0.92 -21.61
C GLU A 608 -0.95 1.09 -21.80
N GLY A 609 -0.22 0.01 -22.05
CA GLY A 609 1.22 0.07 -22.39
C GLY A 609 2.13 0.63 -21.29
N ASP A 610 2.77 1.78 -21.55
CA ASP A 610 3.69 2.47 -20.63
C ASP A 610 3.11 3.79 -20.09
N VAL A 611 1.83 4.08 -20.37
CA VAL A 611 1.19 5.35 -19.97
C VAL A 611 0.91 5.38 -18.47
N TYR A 612 1.50 6.35 -17.77
CA TYR A 612 1.26 6.67 -16.36
C TYR A 612 0.41 7.96 -16.24
N PRO A 613 -0.53 8.05 -15.28
CA PRO A 613 -1.34 9.25 -15.09
C PRO A 613 -0.51 10.42 -14.53
N GLU A 614 -0.46 11.53 -15.26
CA GLU A 614 0.35 12.71 -14.95
C GLU A 614 -0.41 14.01 -15.31
N PRO A 615 0.03 15.18 -14.82
CA PRO A 615 -0.52 16.46 -15.26
C PRO A 615 -0.57 16.59 -16.79
N GLY A 616 -1.78 16.64 -17.35
CA GLY A 616 -2.02 16.73 -18.80
C GLY A 616 -2.60 15.47 -19.45
N THR A 617 -2.56 14.31 -18.79
CA THR A 617 -3.13 13.05 -19.35
C THR A 617 -4.65 13.01 -19.33
N GLY A 618 -5.31 13.90 -18.58
CA GLY A 618 -6.75 13.84 -18.37
C GLY A 618 -7.16 12.66 -17.48
N VAL A 619 -8.45 12.31 -17.49
CA VAL A 619 -9.03 11.21 -16.71
C VAL A 619 -8.50 9.87 -17.19
N GLY A 620 -8.03 9.04 -16.27
CA GLY A 620 -7.52 7.70 -16.59
C GLY A 620 -8.67 6.72 -16.87
N VAL A 621 -8.58 5.94 -17.95
CA VAL A 621 -9.52 4.83 -18.24
C VAL A 621 -8.76 3.52 -18.29
N SER A 622 -9.11 2.55 -17.45
CA SER A 622 -8.33 1.30 -17.28
C SER A 622 -9.19 0.03 -17.16
N SER A 623 -8.58 -1.12 -17.44
CA SER A 623 -9.10 -2.42 -17.01
C SER A 623 -8.75 -2.70 -15.54
N LEU A 624 -9.37 -3.74 -14.97
CA LEU A 624 -9.06 -4.23 -13.62
C LEU A 624 -7.60 -4.64 -13.45
N GLN A 625 -7.00 -5.26 -14.48
CA GLN A 625 -5.59 -5.66 -14.44
C GLN A 625 -4.67 -4.45 -14.70
N GLY A 626 -5.06 -3.57 -15.62
CA GLY A 626 -4.26 -2.41 -16.01
C GLY A 626 -4.14 -1.32 -14.95
N CYS A 627 -5.03 -1.31 -13.95
CA CYS A 627 -4.98 -0.34 -12.86
C CYS A 627 -3.96 -0.71 -11.77
N LYS A 628 -3.41 -1.93 -11.81
CA LYS A 628 -2.48 -2.39 -10.78
C LYS A 628 -1.20 -1.57 -10.78
N GLY A 629 -0.76 -1.17 -9.58
CA GLY A 629 0.39 -0.29 -9.40
C GLY A 629 0.12 1.19 -9.70
N LEU A 630 -1.11 1.56 -10.09
CA LEU A 630 -1.55 2.95 -10.23
C LEU A 630 -2.33 3.37 -9.00
N GLU A 631 -2.43 4.67 -8.74
CA GLU A 631 -3.16 5.22 -7.58
C GLU A 631 -3.86 6.52 -7.98
N PHE A 632 -5.09 6.70 -7.48
CA PHE A 632 -5.94 7.85 -7.82
C PHE A 632 -6.63 8.38 -6.57
N ARG A 633 -6.91 9.69 -6.55
CA ARG A 633 -7.74 10.28 -5.49
C ARG A 633 -9.15 9.71 -5.54
N ILE A 634 -9.70 9.68 -6.75
CA ILE A 634 -11.07 9.24 -7.03
C ILE A 634 -11.02 8.04 -7.98
N VAL A 635 -11.70 6.95 -7.62
CA VAL A 635 -11.88 5.80 -8.49
C VAL A 635 -13.36 5.52 -8.70
N ILE A 636 -13.73 5.39 -9.97
CA ILE A 636 -15.08 5.02 -10.43
C ILE A 636 -14.99 3.63 -11.05
N LEU A 637 -15.53 2.62 -10.37
CA LEU A 637 -15.71 1.27 -10.89
C LEU A 637 -17.00 1.23 -11.71
N ALA A 638 -16.88 1.09 -13.03
CA ALA A 638 -18.01 0.99 -13.95
C ALA A 638 -18.32 -0.46 -14.30
N ASN A 639 -19.59 -0.74 -14.62
CA ASN A 639 -20.07 -2.07 -15.01
C ASN A 639 -19.71 -3.15 -13.99
N TYR A 640 -19.82 -2.86 -12.69
CA TYR A 640 -19.30 -3.72 -11.63
C TYR A 640 -19.88 -5.14 -11.62
N HIS A 641 -21.16 -5.28 -11.96
CA HIS A 641 -21.81 -6.60 -12.04
C HIS A 641 -21.25 -7.48 -13.17
N GLU A 642 -20.71 -6.85 -14.22
CA GLU A 642 -20.08 -7.57 -15.32
C GLU A 642 -18.70 -8.11 -14.96
N ILE A 643 -18.14 -7.82 -13.78
CA ILE A 643 -16.82 -8.36 -13.41
C ILE A 643 -16.87 -9.89 -13.34
N GLU A 644 -17.90 -10.44 -12.69
CA GLU A 644 -18.07 -11.88 -12.57
C GLU A 644 -18.36 -12.50 -13.93
N SER A 645 -19.38 -12.03 -14.64
CA SER A 645 -19.73 -12.58 -15.96
C SER A 645 -18.65 -12.36 -17.01
N HIS A 646 -17.86 -11.28 -16.97
CA HIS A 646 -16.75 -11.06 -17.90
C HIS A 646 -15.59 -12.03 -17.64
N LEU A 647 -15.32 -12.36 -16.37
CA LEU A 647 -14.25 -13.26 -15.98
C LEU A 647 -14.69 -14.74 -15.93
N MET A 648 -16.01 -15.00 -15.94
CA MET A 648 -16.63 -16.33 -15.94
C MET A 648 -17.37 -16.70 -17.24
N LYS A 649 -17.25 -15.88 -18.30
CA LYS A 649 -18.15 -15.90 -19.48
C LYS A 649 -18.25 -17.24 -20.23
N ASP A 650 -17.36 -18.19 -19.98
CA ASP A 650 -17.20 -19.41 -20.74
C ASP A 650 -16.89 -20.65 -19.85
N ILE A 651 -17.57 -20.82 -18.70
CA ILE A 651 -17.35 -22.00 -17.84
C ILE A 651 -18.67 -22.58 -17.33
N ASP A 652 -19.09 -23.70 -17.93
CA ASP A 652 -20.23 -24.50 -17.46
C ASP A 652 -19.79 -25.59 -16.45
N ASP A 653 -18.49 -25.69 -16.14
CA ASP A 653 -17.92 -26.81 -15.37
C ASP A 653 -17.41 -26.45 -13.97
N GLU A 654 -17.78 -27.26 -12.96
CA GLU A 654 -17.38 -27.19 -11.55
C GLU A 654 -15.85 -27.23 -11.31
N TRP A 655 -15.04 -27.48 -12.34
CA TRP A 655 -13.60 -27.75 -12.27
C TRP A 655 -12.74 -26.56 -11.82
N TYR A 656 -13.06 -25.33 -12.26
CA TYR A 656 -12.21 -24.13 -12.08
C TYR A 656 -12.75 -23.08 -11.09
N ASN A 657 -13.89 -23.33 -10.44
CA ASN A 657 -14.65 -22.30 -9.73
C ASN A 657 -13.85 -21.55 -8.65
N GLN A 658 -13.11 -22.23 -7.75
CA GLN A 658 -12.49 -21.52 -6.62
C GLN A 658 -11.29 -20.62 -6.99
N GLN A 659 -10.47 -20.98 -7.99
CA GLN A 659 -9.32 -20.16 -8.38
C GLN A 659 -9.75 -18.93 -9.16
N LYS A 660 -10.66 -19.08 -10.13
CA LYS A 660 -11.21 -17.94 -10.87
C LYS A 660 -12.07 -17.05 -9.97
N ILE A 661 -12.86 -17.60 -9.05
CA ILE A 661 -13.56 -16.81 -8.01
C ILE A 661 -12.54 -16.00 -7.19
N ARG A 662 -11.47 -16.63 -6.69
CA ARG A 662 -10.46 -15.92 -5.90
C ARG A 662 -9.76 -14.83 -6.72
N GLN A 663 -9.48 -15.09 -7.99
CA GLN A 663 -8.91 -14.10 -8.91
C GLN A 663 -9.85 -12.91 -9.09
N ILE A 664 -11.15 -13.15 -9.25
CA ILE A 664 -12.20 -12.12 -9.30
C ILE A 664 -12.23 -11.32 -8.00
N GLU A 665 -12.23 -11.97 -6.84
CA GLU A 665 -12.19 -11.31 -5.52
C GLU A 665 -10.95 -10.42 -5.38
N CYS A 666 -9.76 -10.94 -5.75
CA CYS A 666 -8.51 -10.18 -5.72
C CYS A 666 -8.53 -8.98 -6.69
N LEU A 667 -9.09 -9.13 -7.89
CA LEU A 667 -9.20 -8.02 -8.85
C LEU A 667 -10.16 -6.94 -8.36
N LYS A 668 -11.30 -7.33 -7.76
CA LYS A 668 -12.23 -6.40 -7.11
C LYS A 668 -11.53 -5.66 -5.96
N TYR A 669 -10.83 -6.39 -5.10
CA TYR A 669 -10.04 -5.83 -3.99
C TYR A 669 -8.99 -4.82 -4.49
N VAL A 670 -8.19 -5.21 -5.48
CA VAL A 670 -7.15 -4.34 -6.07
C VAL A 670 -7.77 -3.07 -6.65
N ALA A 671 -8.89 -3.20 -7.39
CA ALA A 671 -9.56 -2.07 -8.01
C ALA A 671 -10.15 -1.09 -6.98
N CYS A 672 -10.80 -1.59 -5.93
CA CYS A 672 -11.32 -0.75 -4.83
C CYS A 672 -10.18 -0.01 -4.13
N THR A 673 -9.08 -0.71 -3.83
CA THR A 673 -7.95 -0.15 -3.07
C THR A 673 -7.08 0.81 -3.89
N ARG A 674 -7.37 1.03 -5.18
CA ARG A 674 -6.74 2.11 -5.97
C ARG A 674 -7.21 3.50 -5.59
N ALA A 675 -8.38 3.61 -4.96
CA ALA A 675 -8.89 4.86 -4.44
C ALA A 675 -8.11 5.29 -3.18
N ARG A 676 -7.79 6.58 -3.11
CA ARG A 676 -7.26 7.23 -1.92
C ARG A 676 -8.38 7.86 -1.10
N ASP A 677 -9.18 8.73 -1.72
CA ASP A 677 -10.14 9.59 -1.04
C ASP A 677 -11.57 9.06 -1.20
N GLU A 678 -12.00 8.77 -2.44
CA GLU A 678 -13.37 8.35 -2.72
C GLU A 678 -13.45 7.18 -3.71
N LEU A 679 -14.36 6.24 -3.42
CA LEU A 679 -14.68 5.09 -4.25
C LEU A 679 -16.15 5.13 -4.66
N ILE A 680 -16.40 5.04 -5.98
CA ILE A 680 -17.74 4.99 -6.55
C ILE A 680 -17.87 3.70 -7.34
N VAL A 681 -18.89 2.92 -7.04
CA VAL A 681 -19.19 1.64 -7.70
C VAL A 681 -20.52 1.76 -8.42
N THR A 682 -20.49 1.57 -9.73
CA THR A 682 -21.67 1.66 -10.58
C THR A 682 -21.93 0.35 -11.31
N TYR A 683 -23.20 -0.02 -11.41
CA TYR A 683 -23.62 -1.22 -12.13
C TYR A 683 -24.99 -1.03 -12.78
N VAL A 684 -25.26 -1.81 -13.81
CA VAL A 684 -26.58 -1.89 -14.46
C VAL A 684 -27.32 -3.11 -13.93
N LYS A 685 -28.58 -2.94 -13.56
CA LYS A 685 -29.44 -4.05 -13.10
C LYS A 685 -29.78 -4.95 -14.29
N GLU A 686 -29.69 -6.26 -14.08
CA GLU A 686 -30.17 -7.27 -15.05
C GLU A 686 -31.71 -7.27 -15.17
#